data_AF-A0AAW4IRM4-F1
#
_entry.id   AF-A0AAW4IRM4-F1
#
_cell.length_a   1.000
_cell.length_b   1.000
_cell.length_c   1.000
_cell.angle_alpha   90.00
_cell.angle_beta   90.00
_cell.angle_gamma   90.00
#
_symmetry.space_group_name_H-M   'P 1'
#
loop_
_entity.id
_entity.type
_entity.pdbx_description
1 polymer ?
#
loop_
_entity_poly.entity_id
_entity_poly.type
_entity_poly.pdbx_seq_one_letter_code
_entity_poly.pdbx_strand_id
1 'polypeptide(L)'
;MSKIIYTKTDEAPALATLSFLPIVKAFTKTAGVSVDISDISVAARVLAEFPEYLTEEQRVADNLAELGRLTQDPNANIIKLPNISASVQQLKAAIKELQSKGYALPDFPDEPKTEEEESIRKRYGKALGSSVNPVLREGNSDRRAPKAVKNYARKHPHSMGEWKQWSSTHVSHMHSGDFYDGEQSMTLDKARTVRMELLLEDGTTKVLKPEIALLDKEVIDLMFMSKKALLEFYEREMEDCREAGILFSLHVKATMMKVSHPIVFGHAVRTYYKDAFQKHGALFDELGINVNNGMASLYDKIKELPTSLQEEIERDLHACQVHRPRLAMVDSSKGITNFHSPSDVIVDASMPAMIRSGGKMWGADGKMYDCKAVMPESTFARIYQEMINFCKWHGNFDPTTMGTVPNVGLMAQKAEEYGSHDKTFESSDAGIARIVDVDTGEVLMEQAVEKGDIWRMCQTKDAPIQDWVKLAVRRARESDTPVIFWLDPYRPHENELIKKVKMYLKDHDTDGLHIEIMSQVRAMRYTLERVARGLDTISATGNILRDYLTDLFPILELGTSAKMLSVVPLMKGGGLFETGAGGSAPKHVEQLVEENHLRWDSLGEFLALTESLEHLAKNDNNAKAQVLADTLDKATEKLLINNKSPSRKTGEIDNRGSHFYLAMYWAEELAAQDKDSELKAQFTPLAEQLQRDEAAIIKELNDAQGKSVDIKGYYLADEKLAEQVMRPSTLFNEAIASL
;
A
#
# COMPACT_ATOMS: atom_id res chain seq x y z
N MET A 1 13.17 28.34 -12.29
CA MET A 1 13.00 28.27 -10.82
C MET A 1 12.51 26.86 -10.54
N SER A 2 13.26 26.08 -9.78
CA SER A 2 12.91 24.70 -9.44
C SER A 2 11.60 24.68 -8.65
N LYS A 3 10.76 23.68 -8.87
CA LYS A 3 9.43 23.60 -8.25
C LYS A 3 9.17 22.20 -7.72
N ILE A 4 8.64 22.13 -6.50
CA ILE A 4 8.12 20.91 -5.87
C ILE A 4 6.60 21.05 -5.78
N ILE A 5 5.88 19.98 -6.13
CA ILE A 5 4.46 19.84 -5.82
C ILE A 5 4.32 19.01 -4.55
N TYR A 6 3.68 19.58 -3.54
CA TYR A 6 3.37 18.91 -2.28
C TYR A 6 1.88 18.57 -2.25
N THR A 7 1.52 17.29 -2.11
CA THR A 7 0.11 16.90 -2.12
C THR A 7 -0.57 17.21 -0.78
N LYS A 8 -1.69 17.93 -0.80
CA LYS A 8 -2.65 18.00 0.33
C LYS A 8 -3.59 16.81 0.23
N THR A 9 -3.66 16.02 1.30
CA THR A 9 -4.39 14.75 1.33
C THR A 9 -5.48 14.74 2.40
N ASP A 10 -5.59 13.67 3.19
CA ASP A 10 -6.68 13.44 4.13
C ASP A 10 -6.12 13.12 5.53
N GLU A 11 -6.95 13.28 6.57
CA GLU A 11 -6.68 12.80 7.94
C GLU A 11 -5.33 13.26 8.52
N ALA A 12 -4.53 12.35 9.08
CA ALA A 12 -3.31 12.66 9.81
C ALA A 12 -2.21 13.34 8.97
N PRO A 13 -1.88 12.87 7.75
CA PRO A 13 -0.89 13.56 6.91
C PRO A 13 -1.35 14.95 6.46
N ALA A 14 -2.66 15.17 6.26
CA ALA A 14 -3.18 16.51 5.98
C ALA A 14 -2.95 17.48 7.15
N LEU A 15 -3.17 17.00 8.39
CA LEU A 15 -2.90 17.78 9.59
C LEU A 15 -1.40 18.03 9.79
N ALA A 16 -0.56 17.01 9.62
CA ALA A 16 0.90 17.14 9.70
C ALA A 16 1.45 18.15 8.67
N THR A 17 0.89 18.17 7.46
CA THR A 17 1.22 19.13 6.40
C THR A 17 1.04 20.58 6.86
N LEU A 18 -0.01 20.88 7.65
CA LEU A 18 -0.24 22.25 8.15
C LEU A 18 0.86 22.72 9.11
N SER A 19 1.53 21.80 9.81
CA SER A 19 2.67 22.10 10.67
C SER A 19 3.99 22.14 9.88
N PHE A 20 4.21 21.17 8.99
CA PHE A 20 5.50 20.96 8.34
C PHE A 20 5.72 21.83 7.09
N LEU A 21 4.69 22.01 6.25
CA LEU A 21 4.83 22.71 4.98
C LEU A 21 5.35 24.16 5.09
N PRO A 22 4.97 24.96 6.10
CA PRO A 22 5.58 26.28 6.31
C PRO A 22 7.10 26.22 6.51
N ILE A 23 7.59 25.20 7.23
CA ILE A 23 9.03 24.98 7.45
C ILE A 23 9.68 24.63 6.11
N VAL A 24 9.12 23.68 5.36
CA VAL A 24 9.63 23.28 4.04
C VAL A 24 9.73 24.50 3.12
N LYS A 25 8.65 25.29 3.00
CA LYS A 25 8.62 26.50 2.16
C LYS A 25 9.70 27.51 2.55
N ALA A 26 9.89 27.76 3.84
CA ALA A 26 10.89 28.70 4.33
C ALA A 26 12.31 28.22 3.98
N PHE A 27 12.61 26.95 4.25
CA PHE A 27 13.94 26.37 4.02
C PHE A 27 14.27 26.27 2.54
N THR A 28 13.36 25.77 1.69
CA THR A 28 13.64 25.54 0.27
C THR A 28 13.70 26.84 -0.55
N LYS A 29 13.03 27.91 -0.09
CA LYS A 29 13.11 29.24 -0.72
C LYS A 29 14.55 29.77 -0.77
N THR A 30 15.38 29.42 0.22
CA THR A 30 16.81 29.81 0.27
C THR A 30 17.65 29.21 -0.86
N ALA A 31 17.18 28.10 -1.46
CA ALA A 31 17.76 27.45 -2.63
C ALA A 31 17.04 27.80 -3.95
N GLY A 32 16.13 28.79 -3.94
CA GLY A 32 15.36 29.18 -5.12
C GLY A 32 14.36 28.11 -5.58
N VAL A 33 13.87 27.29 -4.65
CA VAL A 33 12.90 26.21 -4.91
C VAL A 33 11.53 26.63 -4.39
N SER A 34 10.53 26.71 -5.28
CA SER A 34 9.14 26.95 -4.90
C SER A 34 8.42 25.65 -4.53
N VAL A 35 7.46 25.73 -3.61
CA VAL A 35 6.66 24.56 -3.18
C VAL A 35 5.19 24.90 -3.30
N ASP A 36 4.52 24.28 -4.27
CA ASP A 36 3.11 24.47 -4.56
C ASP A 36 2.28 23.30 -4.02
N ILE A 37 1.04 23.58 -3.63
CA ILE A 37 0.13 22.56 -3.09
C ILE A 37 -0.78 22.05 -4.20
N SER A 38 -1.01 20.74 -4.24
CA SER A 38 -2.06 20.13 -5.05
C SER A 38 -3.00 19.32 -4.16
N ASP A 39 -4.27 19.73 -4.06
CA ASP A 39 -5.26 19.08 -3.21
C ASP A 39 -5.88 17.87 -3.93
N ILE A 40 -5.63 16.69 -3.37
CA ILE A 40 -6.11 15.39 -3.86
C ILE A 40 -6.92 14.63 -2.79
N SER A 41 -7.40 15.35 -1.77
CA SER A 41 -8.29 14.81 -0.75
C SER A 41 -9.57 14.20 -1.35
N VAL A 42 -10.25 13.33 -0.61
CA VAL A 42 -11.56 12.79 -1.02
C VAL A 42 -12.53 13.93 -1.32
N ALA A 43 -12.55 14.95 -0.47
CA ALA A 43 -13.41 16.12 -0.65
C ALA A 43 -13.11 16.85 -1.96
N ALA A 44 -11.84 17.19 -2.22
CA ALA A 44 -11.45 17.88 -3.45
C ALA A 44 -11.77 17.06 -4.71
N ARG A 45 -11.52 15.75 -4.70
CA ARG A 45 -11.82 14.87 -5.83
C ARG A 45 -13.33 14.72 -6.07
N VAL A 46 -14.14 14.69 -5.02
CA VAL A 46 -15.60 14.71 -5.17
C VAL A 46 -16.05 16.03 -5.77
N LEU A 47 -15.58 17.16 -5.25
CA LEU A 47 -15.97 18.49 -5.76
C LEU A 47 -15.56 18.69 -7.23
N ALA A 48 -14.35 18.26 -7.60
CA ALA A 48 -13.86 18.33 -8.98
C ALA A 48 -14.70 17.52 -9.97
N GLU A 49 -15.31 16.42 -9.52
CA GLU A 49 -16.15 15.57 -10.36
C GLU A 49 -17.57 16.09 -10.55
N PHE A 50 -18.05 17.10 -9.80
CA PHE A 50 -19.43 17.61 -9.87
C PHE A 50 -19.52 19.15 -9.99
N PRO A 51 -18.77 19.81 -10.89
CA PRO A 51 -18.69 21.28 -10.95
C PRO A 51 -20.03 21.96 -11.28
N GLU A 52 -20.97 21.26 -11.90
CA GLU A 52 -22.31 21.75 -12.23
C GLU A 52 -23.26 21.82 -11.03
N TYR A 53 -22.96 21.11 -9.94
CA TYR A 53 -23.69 21.17 -8.67
C TYR A 53 -23.12 22.25 -7.72
N LEU A 54 -22.11 23.00 -8.17
CA LEU A 54 -21.36 23.97 -7.36
C LEU A 54 -21.57 25.39 -7.88
N THR A 55 -21.57 26.37 -6.96
CA THR A 55 -21.42 27.78 -7.32
C THR A 55 -20.01 28.04 -7.88
N GLU A 56 -19.82 29.18 -8.55
CA GLU A 56 -18.50 29.51 -9.12
C GLU A 56 -17.39 29.56 -8.06
N GLU A 57 -17.69 30.03 -6.86
CA GLU A 57 -16.76 30.12 -5.73
C GLU A 57 -16.48 28.76 -5.07
N GLN A 58 -17.39 27.80 -5.20
CA GLN A 58 -17.26 26.44 -4.66
C GLN A 58 -16.48 25.51 -5.61
N ARG A 59 -16.36 25.86 -6.88
CA ARG A 59 -15.66 25.04 -7.88
C ARG A 59 -14.18 24.94 -7.55
N VAL A 60 -13.68 23.72 -7.63
CA VAL A 60 -12.25 23.41 -7.50
C VAL A 60 -11.72 22.86 -8.81
N ALA A 61 -10.42 23.01 -9.05
CA ALA A 61 -9.76 22.39 -10.20
C ALA A 61 -9.66 20.87 -10.03
N ASP A 62 -9.67 20.14 -11.15
CA ASP A 62 -9.32 18.72 -11.18
C ASP A 62 -7.80 18.55 -11.09
N ASN A 63 -7.30 18.72 -9.87
CA ASN A 63 -5.88 18.60 -9.52
C ASN A 63 -5.33 17.20 -9.81
N LEU A 64 -6.15 16.15 -9.69
CA LEU A 64 -5.69 14.78 -9.96
C LEU A 64 -5.41 14.59 -11.46
N ALA A 65 -6.27 15.10 -12.33
CA ALA A 65 -6.01 15.11 -13.77
C ALA A 65 -4.82 16.00 -14.14
N GLU A 66 -4.63 17.14 -13.46
CA GLU A 66 -3.45 17.99 -13.65
C GLU A 66 -2.16 17.29 -13.25
N LEU A 67 -2.13 16.64 -12.08
CA LEU A 67 -0.98 15.84 -11.65
C LEU A 67 -0.72 14.67 -12.60
N GLY A 68 -1.77 14.02 -13.11
CA GLY A 68 -1.66 13.00 -14.14
C GLY A 68 -0.96 13.53 -15.40
N ARG A 69 -1.29 14.73 -15.86
CA ARG A 69 -0.56 15.40 -16.96
C ARG A 69 0.88 15.73 -16.56
N LEU A 70 1.08 16.24 -15.34
CA LEU A 70 2.40 16.60 -14.83
C LEU A 70 3.33 15.39 -14.76
N THR A 71 2.84 14.18 -14.50
CA THR A 71 3.69 12.97 -14.51
C THR A 71 4.35 12.69 -15.85
N GLN A 72 3.88 13.32 -16.93
CA GLN A 72 4.45 13.24 -18.27
C GLN A 72 5.50 14.33 -18.55
N ASP A 73 5.71 15.27 -17.62
CA ASP A 73 6.73 16.32 -17.71
C ASP A 73 8.08 15.81 -17.16
N PRO A 74 9.19 15.94 -17.91
CA PRO A 74 10.53 15.58 -17.43
C PRO A 74 10.99 16.35 -16.19
N ASN A 75 10.39 17.51 -15.90
CA ASN A 75 10.75 18.35 -14.74
C ASN A 75 9.78 18.17 -13.57
N ALA A 76 8.87 17.20 -13.64
CA ALA A 76 7.95 16.93 -12.54
C ALA A 76 8.72 16.55 -11.28
N ASN A 77 8.41 17.20 -10.16
CA ASN A 77 8.87 16.81 -8.85
C ASN A 77 7.68 16.86 -7.89
N ILE A 78 7.18 15.68 -7.52
CA ILE A 78 5.95 15.52 -6.73
C ILE A 78 6.26 14.78 -5.44
N ILE A 79 6.05 15.42 -4.29
CA ILE A 79 6.02 14.75 -2.98
C ILE A 79 4.58 14.32 -2.69
N LYS A 80 4.37 13.01 -2.62
CA LYS A 80 3.06 12.37 -2.48
C LYS A 80 2.87 11.78 -1.09
N LEU A 81 1.98 12.37 -0.31
CA LEU A 81 1.61 11.89 1.02
C LEU A 81 0.53 10.81 0.93
N PRO A 82 0.36 9.94 1.94
CA PRO A 82 -0.77 9.01 2.01
C PRO A 82 -2.11 9.74 1.92
N ASN A 83 -3.06 9.13 1.19
CA ASN A 83 -4.41 9.64 1.00
C ASN A 83 -5.44 8.50 1.15
N ILE A 84 -6.70 8.84 1.40
CA ILE A 84 -7.78 7.86 1.53
C ILE A 84 -8.06 7.22 0.17
N SER A 85 -8.07 5.88 0.15
CA SER A 85 -8.72 5.08 -0.90
C SER A 85 -10.15 4.76 -0.44
N ALA A 86 -11.10 5.65 -0.76
CA ALA A 86 -12.39 5.70 -0.07
C ALA A 86 -13.22 4.43 -0.25
N SER A 87 -13.70 3.86 0.85
CA SER A 87 -14.82 2.92 0.83
C SER A 87 -16.12 3.64 0.48
N VAL A 88 -17.18 2.90 0.15
CA VAL A 88 -18.51 3.47 -0.09
C VAL A 88 -19.00 4.27 1.13
N GLN A 89 -18.75 3.76 2.35
CA GLN A 89 -19.18 4.42 3.58
C GLN A 89 -18.40 5.72 3.84
N GLN A 90 -17.08 5.71 3.61
CA GLN A 90 -16.27 6.94 3.71
C GLN A 90 -16.69 7.98 2.67
N LEU A 91 -16.97 7.55 1.44
CA LEU A 91 -17.48 8.45 0.40
C LEU A 91 -18.81 9.08 0.81
N LYS A 92 -19.78 8.28 1.30
CA LYS A 92 -21.07 8.80 1.78
C LYS A 92 -20.89 9.78 2.94
N ALA A 93 -19.99 9.49 3.87
CA ALA A 93 -19.68 10.40 4.98
C ALA A 93 -19.08 11.72 4.47
N ALA A 94 -18.16 11.67 3.50
CA ALA A 94 -17.59 12.85 2.87
C ALA A 94 -18.65 13.68 2.11
N ILE A 95 -19.54 13.03 1.35
CA ILE A 95 -20.66 13.70 0.65
C ILE A 95 -21.56 14.40 1.67
N LYS A 96 -21.94 13.71 2.75
CA LYS A 96 -22.79 14.28 3.80
C LYS A 96 -22.13 15.48 4.50
N GLU A 97 -20.83 15.42 4.76
CA GLU A 97 -20.09 16.55 5.32
C GLU A 97 -20.10 17.74 4.35
N LEU A 98 -19.83 17.52 3.07
CA LEU A 98 -19.87 18.56 2.04
C LEU A 98 -21.28 19.17 1.92
N GLN A 99 -22.33 18.35 1.88
CA GLN A 99 -23.71 18.83 1.89
C GLN A 99 -24.01 19.71 3.11
N SER A 100 -23.54 19.32 4.30
CA SER A 100 -23.70 20.13 5.53
C SER A 100 -22.96 21.47 5.48
N LYS A 101 -21.94 21.58 4.61
CA LYS A 101 -21.16 22.80 4.34
C LYS A 101 -21.71 23.62 3.16
N GLY A 102 -22.87 23.24 2.61
CA GLY A 102 -23.57 24.00 1.57
C GLY A 102 -23.21 23.62 0.14
N TYR A 103 -22.51 22.51 -0.09
CA TYR A 103 -22.26 21.97 -1.43
C TYR A 103 -23.46 21.11 -1.85
N ALA A 104 -24.19 21.51 -2.90
CA ALA A 104 -25.44 20.87 -3.32
C ALA A 104 -25.23 19.56 -4.11
N LEU A 105 -24.35 18.69 -3.63
CA LEU A 105 -23.98 17.43 -4.28
C LEU A 105 -25.11 16.40 -4.21
N PRO A 106 -25.30 15.58 -5.27
CA PRO A 106 -26.25 14.46 -5.23
C PRO A 106 -25.80 13.40 -4.21
N ASP A 107 -26.74 12.62 -3.70
CA ASP A 107 -26.42 11.46 -2.86
C ASP A 107 -25.77 10.34 -3.68
N PHE A 108 -25.02 9.45 -3.02
CA PHE A 108 -24.48 8.26 -3.67
C PHE A 108 -25.57 7.19 -3.85
N PRO A 109 -25.93 6.79 -5.09
CA PRO A 109 -26.97 5.80 -5.33
C PRO A 109 -26.43 4.38 -5.14
N ASP A 110 -26.89 3.70 -4.09
CA ASP A 110 -26.48 2.32 -3.77
C ASP A 110 -26.89 1.31 -4.85
N GLU A 111 -28.13 1.41 -5.31
CA GLU A 111 -28.73 0.59 -6.35
C GLU A 111 -29.36 1.53 -7.39
N PRO A 112 -28.59 1.94 -8.42
CA PRO A 112 -29.11 2.85 -9.43
C PRO A 112 -30.23 2.17 -10.22
N LYS A 113 -31.36 2.85 -10.37
CA LYS A 113 -32.55 2.36 -11.10
C LYS A 113 -32.82 3.19 -12.36
N THR A 114 -32.12 4.29 -12.53
CA THR A 114 -32.26 5.24 -13.63
C THR A 114 -30.90 5.53 -14.27
N GLU A 115 -30.90 5.94 -15.54
CA GLU A 115 -29.66 6.33 -16.26
C GLU A 115 -28.92 7.49 -15.56
N GLU A 116 -29.66 8.39 -14.91
CA GLU A 116 -29.09 9.49 -14.12
C GLU A 116 -28.34 8.96 -12.89
N GLU A 117 -28.95 8.05 -12.12
CA GLU A 117 -28.30 7.42 -10.97
C GLU A 117 -27.09 6.56 -11.39
N GLU A 118 -27.17 5.86 -12.53
CA GLU A 118 -26.03 5.11 -13.08
C GLU A 118 -24.87 6.05 -13.45
N SER A 119 -25.17 7.20 -14.05
CA SER A 119 -24.18 8.24 -14.38
C SER A 119 -23.54 8.84 -13.12
N ILE A 120 -24.34 9.20 -12.11
CA ILE A 120 -23.85 9.72 -10.82
C ILE A 120 -22.96 8.68 -10.13
N ARG A 121 -23.39 7.41 -10.08
CA ARG A 121 -22.60 6.31 -9.51
C ARG A 121 -21.26 6.16 -10.22
N LYS A 122 -21.26 6.20 -11.55
CA LYS A 122 -20.05 6.08 -12.37
C LYS A 122 -19.06 7.21 -12.09
N ARG A 123 -19.54 8.45 -11.93
CA ARG A 123 -18.70 9.61 -11.59
C ARG A 123 -18.10 9.49 -10.19
N TYR A 124 -18.93 9.15 -9.18
CA TYR A 124 -18.42 8.83 -7.85
C TYR A 124 -17.43 7.66 -7.85
N GLY A 125 -17.57 6.72 -8.78
CA GLY A 125 -16.61 5.65 -9.04
C GLY A 125 -15.18 6.12 -9.25
N LYS A 126 -14.96 7.33 -9.79
CA LYS A 126 -13.62 7.91 -9.93
C LYS A 126 -13.02 8.42 -8.61
N ALA A 127 -13.85 8.69 -7.60
CA ALA A 127 -13.40 9.05 -6.27
C ALA A 127 -13.27 7.83 -5.32
N LEU A 128 -13.83 6.67 -5.70
CA LEU A 128 -13.83 5.43 -4.92
C LEU A 128 -12.53 4.62 -5.04
N GLY A 129 -12.13 4.01 -3.92
CA GLY A 129 -10.94 3.16 -3.83
C GLY A 129 -9.66 3.89 -4.21
N SER A 130 -8.65 3.14 -4.68
CA SER A 130 -7.36 3.71 -5.08
C SER A 130 -7.45 4.41 -6.44
N SER A 131 -7.96 5.65 -6.45
CA SER A 131 -8.08 6.48 -7.65
C SER A 131 -6.84 7.32 -7.94
N VAL A 132 -6.07 7.68 -6.91
CA VAL A 132 -4.89 8.57 -7.04
C VAL A 132 -3.65 7.82 -7.54
N ASN A 133 -3.24 6.76 -6.84
CA ASN A 133 -1.99 6.07 -7.14
C ASN A 133 -1.87 5.59 -8.59
N PRO A 134 -2.93 5.03 -9.23
CA PRO A 134 -2.82 4.60 -10.62
C PRO A 134 -2.68 5.73 -11.64
N VAL A 135 -2.94 6.99 -11.25
CA VAL A 135 -2.73 8.18 -12.09
C VAL A 135 -1.31 8.72 -11.91
N LEU A 136 -0.75 8.65 -10.70
CA LEU A 136 0.57 9.22 -10.41
C LEU A 136 1.73 8.26 -10.69
N ARG A 137 1.51 6.94 -10.60
CA ARG A 137 2.56 5.92 -10.76
C ARG A 137 2.86 5.63 -12.24
N GLU A 138 3.34 6.64 -12.95
CA GLU A 138 3.82 6.57 -14.34
C GLU A 138 5.35 6.27 -14.39
N GLY A 139 5.80 5.44 -13.46
CA GLY A 139 7.19 5.06 -13.24
C GLY A 139 7.27 3.80 -12.38
N ASN A 140 8.42 3.12 -12.41
CA ASN A 140 8.66 1.94 -11.58
C ASN A 140 9.10 2.32 -10.17
N SER A 141 9.06 1.36 -9.24
CA SER A 141 9.33 1.61 -7.82
C SER A 141 10.79 1.37 -7.48
N ASP A 142 11.42 2.33 -6.80
CA ASP A 142 12.66 2.15 -6.03
C ASP A 142 12.32 2.32 -4.54
N ARG A 143 12.23 1.20 -3.82
CA ARG A 143 11.89 1.18 -2.38
C ARG A 143 13.06 0.62 -1.57
N ARG A 144 13.51 1.40 -0.58
CA ARG A 144 14.69 1.04 0.23
C ARG A 144 14.69 1.72 1.60
N ALA A 145 15.34 1.10 2.56
CA ALA A 145 15.57 1.72 3.86
C ALA A 145 16.70 2.76 3.72
N PRO A 146 16.50 4.02 4.15
CA PRO A 146 17.61 4.96 4.26
C PRO A 146 18.67 4.45 5.25
N LYS A 147 19.92 4.83 5.00
CA LYS A 147 21.05 4.46 5.87
C LYS A 147 20.85 4.96 7.31
N ALA A 148 20.35 6.19 7.48
CA ALA A 148 20.05 6.77 8.80
C ALA A 148 19.04 5.90 9.59
N VAL A 149 17.96 5.46 8.94
CA VAL A 149 16.93 4.61 9.56
C VAL A 149 17.49 3.24 9.91
N LYS A 150 18.29 2.63 9.01
CA LYS A 150 18.95 1.35 9.27
C LYS A 150 19.94 1.44 10.44
N ASN A 151 20.75 2.49 10.50
CA ASN A 151 21.68 2.74 11.60
C ASN A 151 20.96 2.92 12.94
N TYR A 152 19.83 3.64 12.93
CA TYR A 152 18.97 3.76 14.10
C TYR A 152 18.45 2.39 14.57
N ALA A 153 17.92 1.57 13.65
CA ALA A 153 17.42 0.24 13.98
C ALA A 153 18.50 -0.69 14.56
N ARG A 154 19.76 -0.55 14.10
CA ARG A 154 20.90 -1.30 14.68
C ARG A 154 21.23 -0.87 16.11
N LYS A 155 21.15 0.44 16.41
CA LYS A 155 21.42 0.97 17.76
C LYS A 155 20.25 0.77 18.72
N HIS A 156 19.03 0.72 18.19
CA HIS A 156 17.78 0.57 18.94
C HIS A 156 16.97 -0.61 18.36
N PRO A 157 17.43 -1.85 18.54
CA PRO A 157 16.78 -3.02 17.96
C PRO A 157 15.36 -3.17 18.51
N HIS A 158 14.41 -3.40 17.61
CA HIS A 158 13.03 -3.68 17.95
C HIS A 158 12.85 -5.15 18.34
N SER A 159 11.71 -5.47 18.94
CA SER A 159 11.41 -6.84 19.36
C SER A 159 11.28 -7.80 18.18
N MET A 160 11.96 -8.95 18.28
CA MET A 160 11.89 -10.08 17.36
C MET A 160 11.54 -11.33 18.16
N GLY A 161 10.43 -11.98 17.82
CA GLY A 161 9.95 -13.17 18.51
C GLY A 161 10.86 -14.37 18.28
N GLU A 162 11.01 -15.24 19.27
CA GLU A 162 11.85 -16.41 19.12
C GLU A 162 11.23 -17.43 18.15
N TRP A 163 12.03 -17.95 17.22
CA TRP A 163 11.67 -19.09 16.37
C TRP A 163 12.20 -20.38 16.96
N LYS A 164 11.31 -21.37 17.12
CA LYS A 164 11.67 -22.73 17.53
C LYS A 164 11.74 -23.64 16.31
N GLN A 165 12.75 -24.51 16.26
CA GLN A 165 12.90 -25.50 15.18
C GLN A 165 11.70 -26.45 15.06
N TRP A 166 11.04 -26.76 16.18
CA TRP A 166 9.83 -27.59 16.22
C TRP A 166 8.52 -26.80 16.03
N SER A 167 8.58 -25.52 15.63
CA SER A 167 7.37 -24.76 15.33
C SER A 167 6.56 -25.49 14.24
N SER A 168 5.26 -25.62 14.48
CA SER A 168 4.31 -26.23 13.54
C SER A 168 3.78 -25.23 12.51
N THR A 169 4.15 -23.95 12.62
CA THR A 169 3.69 -22.90 11.71
C THR A 169 4.15 -23.13 10.29
N HIS A 170 3.24 -23.02 9.33
CA HIS A 170 3.53 -23.18 7.91
C HIS A 170 2.48 -22.44 7.08
N VAL A 171 2.86 -22.11 5.85
CA VAL A 171 1.93 -21.67 4.81
C VAL A 171 1.27 -22.90 4.20
N SER A 172 -0.01 -22.81 3.90
CA SER A 172 -0.74 -23.78 3.09
C SER A 172 -1.32 -23.08 1.88
N HIS A 173 -1.06 -23.60 0.69
CA HIS A 173 -1.53 -23.07 -0.59
C HIS A 173 -2.02 -24.21 -1.50
N MET A 174 -2.76 -23.88 -2.54
CA MET A 174 -3.23 -24.87 -3.51
C MET A 174 -2.06 -25.45 -4.31
N HIS A 175 -2.21 -26.68 -4.78
CA HIS A 175 -1.21 -27.38 -5.60
C HIS A 175 -1.68 -27.63 -7.05
N SER A 176 -2.94 -27.29 -7.35
CA SER A 176 -3.56 -27.36 -8.66
C SER A 176 -4.86 -26.54 -8.64
N GLY A 177 -5.31 -26.06 -9.79
CA GLY A 177 -6.58 -25.34 -9.95
C GLY A 177 -6.60 -23.93 -9.35
N ASP A 178 -5.44 -23.34 -9.05
CA ASP A 178 -5.28 -21.93 -8.72
C ASP A 178 -4.75 -21.14 -9.92
N PHE A 179 -4.55 -19.81 -9.78
CA PHE A 179 -4.13 -18.99 -10.91
C PHE A 179 -2.76 -19.41 -11.46
N TYR A 180 -1.84 -19.85 -10.58
CA TYR A 180 -0.52 -20.33 -11.00
C TYR A 180 -0.62 -21.55 -11.93
N ASP A 181 -1.42 -22.55 -11.56
CA ASP A 181 -1.53 -23.82 -12.28
C ASP A 181 -2.16 -23.66 -13.67
N GLY A 182 -3.16 -22.76 -13.78
CA GLY A 182 -3.91 -22.51 -15.01
C GLY A 182 -3.43 -21.32 -15.85
N GLU A 183 -2.28 -20.72 -15.55
CA GLU A 183 -1.81 -19.53 -16.27
C GLU A 183 -1.36 -19.86 -17.70
N GLN A 184 -1.71 -18.98 -18.64
CA GLN A 184 -1.17 -18.88 -19.99
C GLN A 184 -0.65 -17.46 -20.19
N SER A 185 0.40 -17.29 -20.99
CA SER A 185 0.97 -15.98 -21.28
C SER A 185 1.58 -15.92 -22.68
N MET A 186 1.55 -14.73 -23.28
CA MET A 186 2.26 -14.45 -24.52
C MET A 186 2.72 -12.99 -24.60
N THR A 187 3.82 -12.76 -25.31
CA THR A 187 4.21 -11.43 -25.80
C THR A 187 3.62 -11.20 -27.19
N LEU A 188 2.93 -10.08 -27.40
CA LEU A 188 2.39 -9.71 -28.70
C LEU A 188 3.47 -9.35 -29.72
N ASP A 189 3.22 -9.68 -30.98
CA ASP A 189 4.09 -9.39 -32.13
C ASP A 189 3.73 -8.09 -32.87
N LYS A 190 2.57 -7.52 -32.56
CA LYS A 190 2.04 -6.26 -33.06
C LYS A 190 0.95 -5.74 -32.12
N ALA A 191 0.57 -4.46 -32.26
CA ALA A 191 -0.59 -3.92 -31.58
C ALA A 191 -1.87 -4.64 -32.05
N ARG A 192 -2.79 -4.91 -31.11
CA ARG A 192 -4.05 -5.62 -31.33
C ARG A 192 -5.16 -5.01 -30.48
N THR A 193 -6.40 -5.11 -30.94
CA THR A 193 -7.57 -4.90 -30.08
C THR A 193 -8.17 -6.26 -29.79
N VAL A 194 -8.32 -6.62 -28.51
CA VAL A 194 -8.87 -7.92 -28.11
C VAL A 194 -10.17 -7.76 -27.33
N ARG A 195 -10.96 -8.82 -27.28
CA ARG A 195 -12.12 -8.95 -26.42
C ARG A 195 -12.02 -10.16 -25.52
N MET A 196 -12.63 -10.09 -24.35
CA MET A 196 -12.81 -11.23 -23.45
C MET A 196 -14.22 -11.77 -23.59
N GLU A 197 -14.36 -13.06 -23.88
CA GLU A 197 -15.65 -13.72 -24.07
C GLU A 197 -15.68 -15.13 -23.48
N LEU A 198 -16.86 -15.55 -23.04
CA LEU A 198 -17.16 -16.91 -22.57
C LEU A 198 -17.99 -17.63 -23.63
N LEU A 199 -17.44 -18.68 -24.24
CA LEU A 199 -18.16 -19.60 -25.10
C LEU A 199 -18.83 -20.67 -24.25
N LEU A 200 -20.15 -20.69 -24.21
CA LEU A 200 -20.93 -21.69 -23.48
C LEU A 200 -20.97 -23.02 -24.23
N GLU A 201 -21.30 -24.09 -23.50
CA GLU A 201 -21.43 -25.44 -24.05
C GLU A 201 -22.52 -25.55 -25.15
N ASP A 202 -23.53 -24.67 -25.12
CA ASP A 202 -24.59 -24.61 -26.13
C ASP A 202 -24.18 -23.83 -27.41
N GLY A 203 -22.95 -23.32 -27.45
CA GLY A 203 -22.41 -22.52 -28.55
C GLY A 203 -22.68 -21.01 -28.45
N THR A 204 -23.44 -20.56 -27.45
CA THR A 204 -23.68 -19.12 -27.20
C THR A 204 -22.40 -18.46 -26.71
N THR A 205 -22.11 -17.26 -27.22
CA THR A 205 -20.94 -16.47 -26.78
C THR A 205 -21.39 -15.27 -25.94
N LYS A 206 -20.92 -15.19 -24.69
CA LYS A 206 -21.12 -14.04 -23.81
C LYS A 206 -19.87 -13.16 -23.82
N VAL A 207 -19.97 -11.97 -24.39
CA VAL A 207 -18.87 -10.99 -24.35
C VAL A 207 -18.85 -10.31 -22.97
N LEU A 208 -17.76 -10.48 -22.23
CA LEU A 208 -17.59 -9.88 -20.90
C LEU A 208 -16.90 -8.52 -20.98
N LYS A 209 -15.97 -8.35 -21.94
CA LYS A 209 -15.32 -7.08 -22.21
C LYS A 209 -15.09 -6.94 -23.72
N PRO A 210 -15.75 -5.99 -24.39
CA PRO A 210 -15.79 -5.94 -25.85
C PRO A 210 -14.49 -5.44 -26.48
N GLU A 211 -13.78 -4.52 -25.82
CA GLU A 211 -12.57 -3.90 -26.38
C GLU A 211 -11.51 -3.69 -25.30
N ILE A 212 -10.30 -4.14 -25.61
CA ILE A 212 -9.06 -3.92 -24.86
C ILE A 212 -7.98 -3.63 -25.89
N ALA A 213 -7.53 -2.37 -25.94
CA ALA A 213 -6.42 -1.98 -26.79
C ALA A 213 -5.11 -2.48 -26.18
N LEU A 214 -4.33 -3.21 -26.98
CA LEU A 214 -3.01 -3.75 -26.62
C LEU A 214 -1.94 -3.18 -27.55
N LEU A 215 -0.78 -2.89 -26.97
CA LEU A 215 0.38 -2.35 -27.69
C LEU A 215 1.24 -3.47 -28.27
N ASP A 216 2.06 -3.11 -29.26
CA ASP A 216 3.14 -3.97 -29.72
C ASP A 216 4.05 -4.38 -28.54
N LYS A 217 4.47 -5.65 -28.52
CA LYS A 217 5.32 -6.25 -27.47
C LYS A 217 4.73 -6.25 -26.06
N GLU A 218 3.45 -5.92 -25.88
CA GLU A 218 2.78 -6.06 -24.59
C GLU A 218 2.70 -7.55 -24.19
N VAL A 219 2.93 -7.85 -22.92
CA VAL A 219 2.73 -9.18 -22.34
C VAL A 219 1.29 -9.25 -21.84
N ILE A 220 0.58 -10.30 -22.22
CA ILE A 220 -0.77 -10.58 -21.73
C ILE A 220 -0.87 -11.98 -21.19
N ASP A 221 -1.69 -12.15 -20.16
CA ASP A 221 -1.85 -13.41 -19.44
C ASP A 221 -3.32 -13.74 -19.28
N LEU A 222 -3.66 -15.02 -19.37
CA LEU A 222 -4.98 -15.56 -19.04
C LEU A 222 -4.81 -16.60 -17.94
N MET A 223 -5.58 -16.47 -16.86
CA MET A 223 -5.51 -17.40 -15.72
C MET A 223 -6.89 -17.57 -15.09
N PHE A 224 -7.08 -18.68 -14.39
CA PHE A 224 -8.30 -18.96 -13.64
C PHE A 224 -8.02 -19.65 -12.31
N MET A 225 -8.95 -19.53 -11.38
CA MET A 225 -8.98 -20.27 -10.12
C MET A 225 -10.28 -21.06 -10.07
N SER A 226 -10.15 -22.38 -9.96
CA SER A 226 -11.27 -23.30 -9.82
C SER A 226 -11.91 -23.16 -8.45
N LYS A 227 -13.21 -22.82 -8.43
CA LYS A 227 -13.99 -22.77 -7.20
C LYS A 227 -14.06 -24.13 -6.52
N LYS A 228 -14.21 -25.20 -7.31
CA LYS A 228 -14.26 -26.57 -6.78
C LYS A 228 -12.96 -26.92 -6.07
N ALA A 229 -11.81 -26.72 -6.74
CA ALA A 229 -10.50 -26.98 -6.15
C ALA A 229 -10.26 -26.13 -4.89
N LEU A 230 -10.69 -24.86 -4.90
CA LEU A 230 -10.59 -23.96 -3.75
C LEU A 230 -11.41 -24.44 -2.54
N LEU A 231 -12.64 -24.90 -2.76
CA LEU A 231 -13.50 -25.41 -1.68
C LEU A 231 -12.97 -26.72 -1.10
N GLU A 232 -12.50 -27.64 -1.95
CA GLU A 232 -11.85 -28.89 -1.53
C GLU A 232 -10.57 -28.60 -0.73
N PHE A 233 -9.76 -27.64 -1.19
CA PHE A 233 -8.59 -27.15 -0.48
C PHE A 233 -8.96 -26.62 0.92
N TYR A 234 -9.94 -25.71 1.02
CA TYR A 234 -10.33 -25.15 2.31
C TYR A 234 -10.83 -26.20 3.30
N GLU A 235 -11.67 -27.14 2.85
CA GLU A 235 -12.18 -28.19 3.74
C GLU A 235 -11.02 -29.06 4.27
N ARG A 236 -10.09 -29.45 3.40
CA ARG A 236 -8.90 -30.22 3.77
C ARG A 236 -8.00 -29.46 4.75
N GLU A 237 -7.68 -28.20 4.45
CA GLU A 237 -6.77 -27.41 5.29
C GLU A 237 -7.40 -27.05 6.64
N MET A 238 -8.72 -26.87 6.71
CA MET A 238 -9.42 -26.68 7.98
C MET A 238 -9.37 -27.94 8.84
N GLU A 239 -9.57 -29.11 8.22
CA GLU A 239 -9.53 -30.38 8.94
C GLU A 239 -8.12 -30.72 9.43
N ASP A 240 -7.10 -30.59 8.56
CA ASP A 240 -5.71 -30.79 8.94
C ASP A 240 -5.30 -29.83 10.08
N CYS A 241 -5.71 -28.56 10.01
CA CYS A 241 -5.42 -27.59 11.07
C CYS A 241 -6.09 -27.97 12.41
N ARG A 242 -7.30 -28.56 12.35
CA ARG A 242 -8.05 -29.00 13.53
C ARG A 242 -7.37 -30.20 14.18
N GLU A 243 -6.94 -31.18 13.38
CA GLU A 243 -6.19 -32.35 13.85
C GLU A 243 -4.82 -31.99 14.42
N ALA A 244 -4.11 -31.04 13.77
CA ALA A 244 -2.83 -30.53 14.23
C ALA A 244 -2.93 -29.67 15.49
N GLY A 245 -4.12 -29.17 15.85
CA GLY A 245 -4.34 -28.37 17.05
C GLY A 245 -3.69 -26.97 17.03
N ILE A 246 -3.43 -26.43 15.84
CA ILE A 246 -2.87 -25.08 15.64
C ILE A 246 -3.95 -24.09 15.16
N LEU A 247 -3.64 -22.80 15.11
CA LEU A 247 -4.59 -21.79 14.63
C LEU A 247 -4.72 -21.83 13.11
N PHE A 248 -5.95 -21.76 12.62
CA PHE A 248 -6.23 -21.48 11.22
C PHE A 248 -6.23 -19.96 11.00
N SER A 249 -5.45 -19.50 10.03
CA SER A 249 -5.47 -18.10 9.59
C SER A 249 -5.55 -18.02 8.07
N LEU A 250 -6.29 -17.03 7.55
CA LEU A 250 -6.45 -16.74 6.14
C LEU A 250 -5.75 -15.42 5.82
N HIS A 251 -4.83 -15.45 4.86
CA HIS A 251 -4.03 -14.31 4.45
C HIS A 251 -4.29 -14.03 2.96
N VAL A 252 -5.11 -13.03 2.68
CA VAL A 252 -5.45 -12.58 1.33
C VAL A 252 -5.33 -11.06 1.23
N LYS A 253 -5.61 -10.49 0.06
CA LYS A 253 -5.49 -9.05 -0.22
C LYS A 253 -6.79 -8.45 -0.77
N ALA A 254 -7.88 -8.56 -0.02
CA ALA A 254 -9.22 -8.28 -0.52
C ALA A 254 -9.50 -6.81 -0.85
N THR A 255 -8.78 -5.87 -0.23
CA THR A 255 -8.92 -4.43 -0.49
C THR A 255 -8.37 -4.02 -1.86
N MET A 256 -7.23 -4.58 -2.25
CA MET A 256 -6.58 -4.28 -3.54
C MET A 256 -7.17 -5.17 -4.64
N MET A 257 -7.29 -6.47 -4.41
CA MET A 257 -7.88 -7.42 -5.36
C MET A 257 -9.41 -7.42 -5.26
N LYS A 258 -10.02 -6.28 -5.60
CA LYS A 258 -11.43 -5.93 -5.32
C LYS A 258 -12.48 -6.91 -5.84
N VAL A 259 -12.15 -7.73 -6.83
CA VAL A 259 -13.08 -8.72 -7.41
C VAL A 259 -12.76 -10.13 -6.88
N SER A 260 -11.54 -10.62 -7.14
CA SER A 260 -11.19 -12.02 -6.87
C SER A 260 -11.14 -12.35 -5.37
N HIS A 261 -10.40 -11.58 -4.57
CA HIS A 261 -10.12 -11.96 -3.19
C HIS A 261 -11.33 -11.89 -2.23
N PRO A 262 -12.30 -10.97 -2.39
CA PRO A 262 -13.57 -11.07 -1.65
C PRO A 262 -14.33 -12.39 -1.91
N ILE A 263 -14.31 -12.91 -3.14
CA ILE A 263 -14.93 -14.20 -3.49
C ILE A 263 -14.17 -15.34 -2.79
N VAL A 264 -12.84 -15.35 -2.90
CA VAL A 264 -11.95 -16.33 -2.25
C VAL A 264 -12.14 -16.33 -0.72
N PHE A 265 -12.26 -15.15 -0.12
CA PHE A 265 -12.53 -14.98 1.30
C PHE A 265 -13.92 -15.50 1.69
N GLY A 266 -14.95 -15.11 0.95
CA GLY A 266 -16.32 -15.56 1.22
C GLY A 266 -16.48 -17.07 1.12
N HIS A 267 -15.74 -17.73 0.23
CA HIS A 267 -15.68 -19.19 0.18
C HIS A 267 -15.08 -19.79 1.45
N ALA A 268 -13.99 -19.23 2.00
CA ALA A 268 -13.45 -19.69 3.28
C ALA A 268 -14.48 -19.55 4.41
N VAL A 269 -15.18 -18.42 4.49
CA VAL A 269 -16.22 -18.17 5.51
C VAL A 269 -17.35 -19.20 5.39
N ARG A 270 -17.88 -19.40 4.17
CA ARG A 270 -18.95 -20.37 3.92
C ARG A 270 -18.52 -21.80 4.22
N THR A 271 -17.28 -22.18 3.89
CA THR A 271 -16.74 -23.51 4.22
C THR A 271 -16.61 -23.69 5.73
N TYR A 272 -16.11 -22.69 6.45
CA TYR A 272 -15.95 -22.76 7.90
C TYR A 272 -17.30 -22.93 8.62
N TYR A 273 -18.29 -22.09 8.27
CA TYR A 273 -19.64 -22.09 8.86
C TYR A 273 -20.67 -22.92 8.07
N LYS A 274 -20.22 -23.95 7.34
CA LYS A 274 -21.06 -24.66 6.35
C LYS A 274 -22.40 -25.14 6.89
N ASP A 275 -22.44 -25.66 8.13
CA ASP A 275 -23.66 -26.22 8.71
C ASP A 275 -24.71 -25.11 9.00
N ALA A 276 -24.26 -23.95 9.47
CA ALA A 276 -25.12 -22.78 9.66
C ALA A 276 -25.64 -22.23 8.33
N PHE A 277 -24.79 -22.16 7.29
CA PHE A 277 -25.19 -21.73 5.95
C PHE A 277 -26.14 -22.71 5.28
N GLN A 278 -25.98 -24.01 5.51
CA GLN A 278 -26.88 -25.03 4.99
C GLN A 278 -28.27 -24.92 5.64
N LYS A 279 -28.33 -24.64 6.94
CA LYS A 279 -29.59 -24.52 7.68
C LYS A 279 -30.32 -23.20 7.40
N HIS A 280 -29.60 -22.09 7.34
CA HIS A 280 -30.18 -20.73 7.26
C HIS A 280 -30.06 -20.07 5.88
N GLY A 281 -29.53 -20.78 4.87
CA GLY A 281 -29.18 -20.20 3.56
C GLY A 281 -30.31 -19.42 2.88
N ALA A 282 -31.53 -19.97 2.86
CA ALA A 282 -32.68 -19.28 2.25
C ALA A 282 -33.00 -17.93 2.93
N LEU A 283 -32.89 -17.88 4.27
CA LEU A 283 -33.07 -16.65 5.03
C LEU A 283 -31.91 -15.67 4.79
N PHE A 284 -30.68 -16.19 4.70
CA PHE A 284 -29.52 -15.36 4.39
C PHE A 284 -29.61 -14.73 3.00
N ASP A 285 -30.12 -15.47 2.01
CA ASP A 285 -30.38 -14.96 0.66
C ASP A 285 -31.49 -13.89 0.66
N GLU A 286 -32.60 -14.12 1.39
CA GLU A 286 -33.69 -13.14 1.54
C GLU A 286 -33.20 -11.82 2.18
N LEU A 287 -32.34 -11.90 3.18
CA LEU A 287 -31.73 -10.74 3.84
C LEU A 287 -30.60 -10.10 3.00
N GLY A 288 -30.23 -10.70 1.86
CA GLY A 288 -29.11 -10.25 1.03
C GLY A 288 -27.78 -10.26 1.78
N ILE A 289 -27.52 -11.28 2.59
CA ILE A 289 -26.27 -11.44 3.33
C ILE A 289 -25.17 -11.88 2.36
N ASN A 290 -24.10 -11.07 2.27
CA ASN A 290 -22.94 -11.37 1.45
C ASN A 290 -21.67 -11.44 2.31
N VAL A 291 -21.27 -12.65 2.68
CA VAL A 291 -20.05 -12.87 3.47
C VAL A 291 -18.73 -12.71 2.72
N ASN A 292 -18.77 -12.39 1.41
CA ASN A 292 -17.58 -11.85 0.73
C ASN A 292 -17.12 -10.54 1.39
N ASN A 293 -18.03 -9.84 2.10
CA ASN A 293 -17.76 -8.65 2.90
C ASN A 293 -17.43 -8.92 4.37
N GLY A 294 -17.30 -10.19 4.79
CA GLY A 294 -17.02 -10.54 6.19
C GLY A 294 -18.24 -10.92 7.03
N MET A 295 -17.97 -11.58 8.15
CA MET A 295 -18.99 -11.95 9.14
C MET A 295 -19.61 -10.72 9.82
N ALA A 296 -18.93 -9.58 9.86
CA ALA A 296 -19.49 -8.32 10.36
C ALA A 296 -20.81 -7.98 9.65
N SER A 297 -20.85 -8.12 8.32
CA SER A 297 -22.06 -7.87 7.53
C SER A 297 -23.20 -8.82 7.86
N LEU A 298 -22.90 -10.08 8.21
CA LEU A 298 -23.91 -11.05 8.66
C LEU A 298 -24.46 -10.62 10.02
N TYR A 299 -23.58 -10.34 10.98
CA TYR A 299 -23.97 -9.92 12.33
C TYR A 299 -24.78 -8.63 12.34
N ASP A 300 -24.52 -7.69 11.42
CA ASP A 300 -25.31 -6.47 11.32
C ASP A 300 -26.71 -6.71 10.76
N LYS A 301 -26.85 -7.54 9.72
CA LYS A 301 -28.15 -7.85 9.11
C LYS A 301 -29.07 -8.67 10.02
N ILE A 302 -28.53 -9.61 10.80
CA ILE A 302 -29.37 -10.43 11.69
C ILE A 302 -29.91 -9.65 12.91
N LYS A 303 -29.40 -8.45 13.22
CA LYS A 303 -29.97 -7.58 14.27
C LYS A 303 -31.36 -7.06 13.94
N GLU A 304 -31.74 -7.08 12.66
CA GLU A 304 -33.07 -6.68 12.20
C GLU A 304 -34.12 -7.79 12.38
N LEU A 305 -33.69 -9.01 12.75
CA LEU A 305 -34.56 -10.16 12.96
C LEU A 305 -35.14 -10.21 14.38
N PRO A 306 -36.24 -10.97 14.59
CA PRO A 306 -36.68 -11.33 15.93
C PRO A 306 -35.56 -12.01 16.73
N THR A 307 -35.44 -11.65 18.01
CA THR A 307 -34.38 -12.13 18.91
C THR A 307 -34.25 -13.66 18.93
N SER A 308 -35.35 -14.40 18.87
CA SER A 308 -35.32 -15.87 18.86
C SER A 308 -34.60 -16.45 17.63
N LEU A 309 -34.77 -15.84 16.46
CA LEU A 309 -34.10 -16.25 15.22
C LEU A 309 -32.63 -15.80 15.22
N GLN A 310 -32.36 -14.60 15.73
CA GLN A 310 -31.00 -14.12 15.90
C GLN A 310 -30.19 -15.05 16.81
N GLU A 311 -30.71 -15.39 17.99
CA GLU A 311 -30.06 -16.29 18.95
C GLU A 311 -29.88 -17.71 18.37
N GLU A 312 -30.84 -18.19 17.57
CA GLU A 312 -30.71 -19.46 16.88
C GLU A 312 -29.54 -19.46 15.88
N ILE A 313 -29.44 -18.42 15.04
CA ILE A 313 -28.34 -18.26 14.08
C ILE A 313 -26.99 -18.17 14.82
N GLU A 314 -26.89 -17.34 15.86
CA GLU A 314 -25.67 -17.16 16.64
C GLU A 314 -25.21 -18.46 17.31
N ARG A 315 -26.16 -19.23 17.86
CA ARG A 315 -25.88 -20.56 18.45
C ARG A 315 -25.36 -21.54 17.39
N ASP A 316 -25.95 -21.56 16.21
CA ASP A 316 -25.56 -22.49 15.15
C ASP A 316 -24.18 -22.11 14.56
N LEU A 317 -23.86 -20.80 14.48
CA LEU A 317 -22.51 -20.32 14.15
C LEU A 317 -21.48 -20.73 15.20
N HIS A 318 -21.81 -20.63 16.49
CA HIS A 318 -20.95 -21.08 17.58
C HIS A 318 -20.77 -22.61 17.56
N ALA A 319 -21.82 -23.38 17.22
CA ALA A 319 -21.72 -24.82 17.08
C ALA A 319 -20.71 -25.24 15.99
N CYS A 320 -20.64 -24.49 14.88
CA CYS A 320 -19.61 -24.72 13.86
C CYS A 320 -18.20 -24.58 14.45
N GLN A 321 -17.97 -23.58 15.31
CA GLN A 321 -16.65 -23.32 15.90
C GLN A 321 -16.15 -24.46 16.81
N VAL A 322 -17.05 -25.27 17.37
CA VAL A 322 -16.70 -26.43 18.21
C VAL A 322 -16.05 -27.55 17.38
N HIS A 323 -16.47 -27.69 16.12
CA HIS A 323 -16.04 -28.77 15.22
C HIS A 323 -15.07 -28.30 14.13
N ARG A 324 -14.65 -27.03 14.16
CA ARG A 324 -13.70 -26.40 13.24
C ARG A 324 -12.40 -26.03 13.95
N PRO A 325 -11.29 -25.80 13.22
CA PRO A 325 -10.05 -25.36 13.85
C PRO A 325 -10.23 -24.00 14.52
N ARG A 326 -9.47 -23.76 15.58
CA ARG A 326 -9.44 -22.44 16.23
C ARG A 326 -8.98 -21.38 15.22
N LEU A 327 -9.70 -20.26 15.14
CA LEU A 327 -9.33 -19.16 14.26
C LEU A 327 -8.34 -18.19 14.92
N ALA A 328 -7.47 -17.61 14.09
CA ALA A 328 -6.71 -16.44 14.48
C ALA A 328 -7.63 -15.23 14.73
N MET A 329 -7.22 -14.38 15.67
CA MET A 329 -7.96 -13.21 16.12
C MET A 329 -7.28 -11.93 15.67
N VAL A 330 -8.09 -10.96 15.25
CA VAL A 330 -7.69 -9.57 15.04
C VAL A 330 -7.73 -8.82 16.37
N ASP A 331 -8.78 -9.04 17.16
CA ASP A 331 -8.93 -8.54 18.53
C ASP A 331 -9.69 -9.58 19.36
N SER A 332 -8.96 -10.31 20.20
CA SER A 332 -9.53 -11.36 21.05
C SER A 332 -10.45 -10.81 22.14
N SER A 333 -10.22 -9.57 22.60
CA SER A 333 -11.04 -8.96 23.66
C SER A 333 -12.45 -8.60 23.19
N LYS A 334 -12.60 -8.37 21.88
CA LYS A 334 -13.87 -8.03 21.22
C LYS A 334 -14.47 -9.19 20.42
N GLY A 335 -13.82 -10.36 20.42
CA GLY A 335 -14.25 -11.50 19.61
C GLY A 335 -14.10 -11.28 18.09
N ILE A 336 -13.24 -10.36 17.66
CA ILE A 336 -13.02 -10.06 16.23
C ILE A 336 -12.04 -11.10 15.67
N THR A 337 -12.58 -12.03 14.88
CA THR A 337 -11.83 -13.12 14.24
C THR A 337 -11.23 -12.68 12.91
N ASN A 338 -10.34 -13.51 12.34
CA ASN A 338 -9.82 -13.37 10.98
C ASN A 338 -10.93 -13.27 9.90
N PHE A 339 -12.12 -13.82 10.17
CA PHE A 339 -13.26 -13.79 9.25
C PHE A 339 -14.22 -12.61 9.47
N HIS A 340 -13.92 -11.71 10.40
CA HIS A 340 -14.80 -10.58 10.71
C HIS A 340 -14.93 -9.63 9.54
N SER A 341 -13.81 -9.19 8.95
CA SER A 341 -13.77 -8.40 7.71
C SER A 341 -12.61 -8.84 6.80
N PRO A 342 -12.82 -8.88 5.47
CA PRO A 342 -11.78 -9.28 4.51
C PRO A 342 -10.63 -8.28 4.42
N SER A 343 -10.76 -7.09 5.00
CA SER A 343 -9.71 -6.06 5.04
C SER A 343 -8.87 -6.08 6.32
N ASP A 344 -9.22 -6.87 7.33
CA ASP A 344 -8.54 -6.81 8.63
C ASP A 344 -7.18 -7.52 8.60
N VAL A 345 -7.08 -8.65 7.89
CA VAL A 345 -5.86 -9.46 7.77
C VAL A 345 -5.40 -9.44 6.32
N ILE A 346 -4.52 -8.48 6.00
CA ILE A 346 -3.97 -8.28 4.67
C ILE A 346 -2.61 -8.98 4.57
N VAL A 347 -2.45 -9.88 3.60
CA VAL A 347 -1.30 -10.80 3.46
C VAL A 347 0.07 -10.15 3.59
N ASP A 348 0.30 -9.02 2.93
CA ASP A 348 1.56 -8.28 2.90
C ASP A 348 1.97 -7.72 4.27
N ALA A 349 1.02 -7.30 5.10
CA ALA A 349 1.29 -6.84 6.47
C ALA A 349 1.23 -7.97 7.50
N SER A 350 0.26 -8.89 7.35
CA SER A 350 -0.02 -9.94 8.32
C SER A 350 1.02 -11.07 8.32
N MET A 351 1.54 -11.45 7.15
CA MET A 351 2.58 -12.49 7.05
C MET A 351 3.89 -12.04 7.71
N PRO A 352 4.43 -10.83 7.43
CA PRO A 352 5.61 -10.34 8.15
C PRO A 352 5.38 -10.16 9.66
N ALA A 353 4.19 -9.69 10.07
CA ALA A 353 3.87 -9.56 11.50
C ALA A 353 3.88 -10.92 12.23
N MET A 354 3.30 -11.95 11.61
CA MET A 354 3.32 -13.33 12.11
C MET A 354 4.75 -13.89 12.14
N ILE A 355 5.54 -13.69 11.08
CA ILE A 355 6.93 -14.16 10.99
C ILE A 355 7.81 -13.47 12.04
N ARG A 356 7.70 -12.14 12.17
CA ARG A 356 8.39 -11.36 13.20
C ARG A 356 8.07 -11.85 14.60
N SER A 357 6.83 -12.28 14.85
CA SER A 357 6.36 -12.75 16.16
C SER A 357 6.76 -14.20 16.47
N GLY A 358 7.76 -14.76 15.78
CA GLY A 358 8.21 -16.14 16.00
C GLY A 358 7.30 -17.17 15.36
N GLY A 359 6.57 -16.79 14.29
CA GLY A 359 5.66 -17.67 13.60
C GLY A 359 4.30 -17.82 14.29
N LYS A 360 3.81 -16.78 14.98
CA LYS A 360 2.64 -16.91 15.85
C LYS A 360 1.57 -15.85 15.61
N MET A 361 0.33 -16.22 15.88
CA MET A 361 -0.84 -15.32 15.86
C MET A 361 -1.67 -15.48 17.14
N TRP A 362 -2.53 -14.49 17.41
CA TRP A 362 -3.38 -14.46 18.59
C TRP A 362 -4.59 -15.40 18.45
N GLY A 363 -4.83 -16.22 19.47
CA GLY A 363 -6.04 -17.03 19.61
C GLY A 363 -7.12 -16.33 20.44
N ALA A 364 -8.30 -16.95 20.51
CA ALA A 364 -9.46 -16.41 21.24
C ALA A 364 -9.22 -16.13 22.73
N ASP A 365 -8.27 -16.83 23.36
CA ASP A 365 -7.90 -16.65 24.77
C ASP A 365 -6.84 -15.55 24.99
N GLY A 366 -6.51 -14.78 23.94
CA GLY A 366 -5.55 -13.68 24.02
C GLY A 366 -4.10 -14.14 24.17
N LYS A 367 -3.77 -15.36 23.72
CA LYS A 367 -2.40 -15.90 23.70
C LYS A 367 -1.94 -16.17 22.28
N MET A 368 -0.62 -16.20 22.09
CA MET A 368 0.00 -16.47 20.79
C MET A 368 0.25 -17.98 20.58
N TYR A 369 -0.11 -18.48 19.39
CA TYR A 369 0.03 -19.87 19.00
C TYR A 369 0.66 -20.00 17.62
N ASP A 370 1.23 -21.17 17.34
CA ASP A 370 1.58 -21.56 15.98
C ASP A 370 0.31 -21.61 15.11
N CYS A 371 0.46 -21.37 13.82
CA CYS A 371 -0.67 -21.24 12.89
C CYS A 371 -0.40 -21.86 11.52
N LYS A 372 -1.46 -22.38 10.90
CA LYS A 372 -1.52 -22.66 9.48
C LYS A 372 -1.94 -21.36 8.76
N ALA A 373 -0.97 -20.73 8.11
CA ALA A 373 -1.19 -19.52 7.32
C ALA A 373 -1.69 -19.89 5.92
N VAL A 374 -3.01 -19.95 5.77
CA VAL A 374 -3.66 -20.31 4.52
C VAL A 374 -3.61 -19.15 3.53
N MET A 375 -2.97 -19.41 2.39
CA MET A 375 -2.81 -18.52 1.25
C MET A 375 -3.17 -19.33 0.00
N PRO A 376 -4.46 -19.37 -0.42
CA PRO A 376 -4.89 -20.32 -1.44
C PRO A 376 -4.10 -20.22 -2.75
N GLU A 377 -3.85 -18.99 -3.19
CA GLU A 377 -3.08 -18.72 -4.41
C GLU A 377 -1.59 -18.98 -4.20
N SER A 378 -1.05 -19.96 -4.93
CA SER A 378 0.32 -20.42 -4.75
C SER A 378 1.37 -19.49 -5.36
N THR A 379 1.00 -18.67 -6.36
CA THR A 379 1.93 -17.82 -7.13
C THR A 379 2.95 -17.13 -6.22
N PHE A 380 2.51 -16.50 -5.13
CA PHE A 380 3.38 -15.76 -4.20
C PHE A 380 3.39 -16.32 -2.77
N ALA A 381 2.66 -17.40 -2.48
CA ALA A 381 2.65 -18.01 -1.14
C ALA A 381 3.98 -18.68 -0.78
N ARG A 382 4.65 -19.23 -1.79
CA ARG A 382 5.86 -20.06 -1.63
C ARG A 382 7.03 -19.31 -1.01
N ILE A 383 7.17 -18.01 -1.25
CA ILE A 383 8.25 -17.20 -0.67
C ILE A 383 8.15 -17.09 0.86
N TYR A 384 6.92 -17.04 1.40
CA TYR A 384 6.71 -16.98 2.85
C TYR A 384 7.02 -18.33 3.50
N GLN A 385 6.68 -19.44 2.84
CA GLN A 385 7.06 -20.77 3.32
C GLN A 385 8.59 -20.91 3.41
N GLU A 386 9.31 -20.41 2.41
CA GLU A 386 10.78 -20.45 2.39
C GLU A 386 11.39 -19.64 3.54
N MET A 387 10.84 -18.45 3.82
CA MET A 387 11.20 -17.63 4.97
C MET A 387 10.92 -18.33 6.30
N ILE A 388 9.74 -18.93 6.47
CA ILE A 388 9.38 -19.68 7.67
C ILE A 388 10.36 -20.84 7.89
N ASN A 389 10.67 -21.61 6.84
CA ASN A 389 11.64 -22.70 6.91
C ASN A 389 13.03 -22.19 7.31
N PHE A 390 13.46 -21.05 6.76
CA PHE A 390 14.72 -20.41 7.13
C PHE A 390 14.75 -20.05 8.62
N CYS A 391 13.71 -19.35 9.12
CA CYS A 391 13.64 -18.92 10.51
C CYS A 391 13.53 -20.09 11.49
N LYS A 392 12.81 -21.16 11.15
CA LYS A 392 12.79 -22.37 11.97
C LYS A 392 14.19 -22.92 12.19
N TRP A 393 15.00 -23.00 11.13
CA TRP A 393 16.33 -23.59 11.20
C TRP A 393 17.38 -22.67 11.84
N HIS A 394 17.36 -21.38 11.49
CA HIS A 394 18.40 -20.40 11.85
C HIS A 394 18.03 -19.48 13.02
N GLY A 395 16.80 -19.56 13.53
CA GLY A 395 16.26 -18.56 14.46
C GLY A 395 15.75 -17.32 13.74
N ASN A 396 15.25 -16.35 14.49
CA ASN A 396 14.81 -15.08 13.91
C ASN A 396 16.00 -14.22 13.46
N PHE A 397 15.74 -13.23 12.61
CA PHE A 397 16.76 -12.26 12.21
C PHE A 397 17.15 -11.34 13.37
N ASP A 398 18.39 -10.86 13.32
CA ASP A 398 18.94 -9.90 14.26
C ASP A 398 19.05 -8.51 13.58
N PRO A 399 18.18 -7.54 13.94
CA PRO A 399 18.22 -6.19 13.37
C PRO A 399 19.55 -5.45 13.55
N THR A 400 20.38 -5.86 14.52
CA THR A 400 21.68 -5.22 14.78
C THR A 400 22.75 -5.59 13.75
N THR A 401 22.64 -6.77 13.14
CA THR A 401 23.66 -7.33 12.25
C THR A 401 23.15 -7.63 10.84
N MET A 402 21.83 -7.81 10.65
CA MET A 402 21.29 -8.19 9.35
C MET A 402 21.50 -7.12 8.28
N GLY A 403 21.68 -7.59 7.04
CA GLY A 403 21.75 -6.75 5.84
C GLY A 403 20.41 -6.08 5.53
N THR A 404 20.29 -5.52 4.33
CA THR A 404 19.05 -4.93 3.82
C THR A 404 18.65 -5.50 2.46
N VAL A 405 17.34 -5.52 2.21
CA VAL A 405 16.77 -5.94 0.92
C VAL A 405 15.97 -4.81 0.30
N PRO A 406 16.62 -3.92 -0.48
CA PRO A 406 15.93 -2.98 -1.35
C PRO A 406 15.09 -3.70 -2.41
N ASN A 407 14.11 -3.00 -2.98
CA ASN A 407 13.29 -3.52 -4.05
C ASN A 407 13.23 -2.55 -5.23
N VAL A 408 13.41 -3.10 -6.44
CA VAL A 408 13.13 -2.47 -7.72
C VAL A 408 11.89 -3.14 -8.31
N GLY A 409 10.74 -2.47 -8.23
CA GLY A 409 9.43 -3.04 -8.52
C GLY A 409 8.84 -2.57 -9.84
N LEU A 410 8.48 -3.49 -10.71
CA LEU A 410 7.69 -3.22 -11.92
C LEU A 410 6.27 -2.82 -11.52
N MET A 411 5.84 -1.60 -11.84
CA MET A 411 4.49 -1.13 -11.49
C MET A 411 3.88 -0.10 -12.45
N ALA A 412 4.69 0.52 -13.30
CA ALA A 412 4.24 1.61 -14.16
C ALA A 412 3.05 1.17 -15.03
N GLN A 413 2.09 2.09 -15.23
CA GLN A 413 0.92 1.87 -16.09
C GLN A 413 0.03 0.68 -15.68
N LYS A 414 -0.10 0.45 -14.37
CA LYS A 414 -0.91 -0.63 -13.77
C LYS A 414 -0.45 -2.02 -14.22
N ALA A 415 0.87 -2.26 -14.21
CA ALA A 415 1.45 -3.53 -14.60
C ALA A 415 0.84 -4.72 -13.83
N GLU A 416 0.68 -5.84 -14.53
CA GLU A 416 0.30 -7.16 -14.01
C GLU A 416 -1.10 -7.17 -13.34
N GLU A 417 -1.22 -7.74 -12.14
CA GLU A 417 -2.51 -7.94 -11.46
C GLU A 417 -3.18 -6.62 -11.04
N TYR A 418 -2.43 -5.54 -10.83
CA TYR A 418 -2.99 -4.24 -10.43
C TYR A 418 -3.81 -3.58 -11.55
N GLY A 419 -3.57 -3.98 -12.80
CA GLY A 419 -4.35 -3.55 -13.96
C GLY A 419 -5.56 -4.42 -14.25
N SER A 420 -5.77 -5.52 -13.52
CA SER A 420 -6.69 -6.59 -13.93
C SER A 420 -8.14 -6.47 -13.45
N HIS A 421 -8.46 -5.48 -12.61
CA HIS A 421 -9.76 -5.40 -11.94
C HIS A 421 -10.95 -5.36 -12.90
N ASP A 422 -10.81 -4.63 -14.01
CA ASP A 422 -11.83 -4.50 -15.06
C ASP A 422 -11.80 -5.64 -16.08
N LYS A 423 -10.98 -6.67 -15.83
CA LYS A 423 -10.71 -7.87 -16.62
C LYS A 423 -10.73 -9.12 -15.75
N THR A 424 -11.37 -9.05 -14.58
CA THR A 424 -11.55 -10.18 -13.67
C THR A 424 -13.03 -10.47 -13.53
N PHE A 425 -13.43 -11.73 -13.73
CA PHE A 425 -14.82 -12.14 -13.75
C PHE A 425 -15.02 -13.42 -12.96
N GLU A 426 -16.15 -13.52 -12.25
CA GLU A 426 -16.69 -14.79 -11.78
C GLU A 426 -17.49 -15.40 -12.93
N SER A 427 -17.18 -16.63 -13.33
CA SER A 427 -17.85 -17.27 -14.45
C SER A 427 -19.30 -17.57 -14.08
N SER A 428 -20.24 -17.06 -14.88
CA SER A 428 -21.67 -17.27 -14.65
C SER A 428 -22.13 -18.70 -14.98
N ASP A 429 -21.41 -19.38 -15.88
CA ASP A 429 -21.72 -20.70 -16.44
C ASP A 429 -20.42 -21.47 -16.71
N ALA A 430 -20.55 -22.77 -17.02
CA ALA A 430 -19.44 -23.55 -17.56
C ALA A 430 -19.22 -23.22 -19.05
N GLY A 431 -17.97 -23.27 -19.50
CA GLY A 431 -17.62 -22.98 -20.89
C GLY A 431 -16.12 -22.78 -21.11
N ILE A 432 -15.80 -22.10 -22.22
CA ILE A 432 -14.43 -21.75 -22.60
C ILE A 432 -14.26 -20.23 -22.52
N ALA A 433 -13.46 -19.80 -21.56
CA ALA A 433 -12.99 -18.43 -21.40
C ALA A 433 -11.94 -18.12 -22.47
N ARG A 434 -12.14 -17.08 -23.30
CA ARG A 434 -11.28 -16.75 -24.44
C ARG A 434 -10.84 -15.29 -24.46
N ILE A 435 -9.62 -15.07 -24.92
CA ILE A 435 -9.13 -13.77 -25.40
C ILE A 435 -9.04 -13.83 -26.92
N VAL A 436 -9.82 -13.00 -27.59
CA VAL A 436 -10.00 -13.06 -29.05
C VAL A 436 -9.64 -11.71 -29.67
N ASP A 437 -8.81 -11.74 -30.71
CA ASP A 437 -8.50 -10.57 -31.53
C ASP A 437 -9.77 -10.11 -32.28
N VAL A 438 -10.16 -8.85 -32.08
CA VAL A 438 -11.43 -8.32 -32.56
C VAL A 438 -11.47 -8.25 -34.09
N ASP A 439 -10.35 -7.91 -34.72
CA ASP A 439 -10.27 -7.66 -36.17
C ASP A 439 -10.22 -8.96 -36.97
N THR A 440 -9.53 -9.98 -36.44
CA THR A 440 -9.27 -11.24 -37.15
C THR A 440 -10.13 -12.41 -36.68
N GLY A 441 -10.68 -12.33 -35.47
CA GLY A 441 -11.35 -13.46 -34.81
C GLY A 441 -10.40 -14.55 -34.31
N GLU A 442 -9.09 -14.32 -34.35
CA GLU A 442 -8.07 -15.23 -33.83
C GLU A 442 -8.22 -15.39 -32.30
N VAL A 443 -8.33 -16.63 -31.83
CA VAL A 443 -8.27 -16.94 -30.39
C VAL A 443 -6.81 -16.95 -29.97
N LEU A 444 -6.41 -16.01 -29.13
CA LEU A 444 -5.03 -15.88 -28.67
C LEU A 444 -4.73 -16.81 -27.50
N MET A 445 -5.67 -16.91 -26.56
CA MET A 445 -5.60 -17.77 -25.37
C MET A 445 -7.01 -18.25 -25.02
N GLU A 446 -7.12 -19.47 -24.51
CA GLU A 446 -8.38 -20.03 -24.06
C GLU A 446 -8.23 -21.00 -22.89
N GLN A 447 -9.22 -21.03 -22.01
CA GLN A 447 -9.22 -21.84 -20.80
C GLN A 447 -10.62 -22.38 -20.52
N ALA A 448 -10.73 -23.66 -20.20
CA ALA A 448 -11.99 -24.22 -19.71
C ALA A 448 -12.26 -23.69 -18.28
N VAL A 449 -13.49 -23.24 -18.04
CA VAL A 449 -13.94 -22.71 -16.75
C VAL A 449 -15.29 -23.29 -16.36
N GLU A 450 -15.51 -23.48 -15.07
CA GLU A 450 -16.80 -23.90 -14.50
C GLU A 450 -17.55 -22.71 -13.87
N LYS A 451 -18.84 -22.90 -13.58
CA LYS A 451 -19.64 -21.89 -12.91
C LYS A 451 -19.08 -21.53 -11.53
N GLY A 452 -18.83 -20.25 -11.30
CA GLY A 452 -18.26 -19.71 -10.07
C GLY A 452 -16.74 -19.69 -10.03
N ASP A 453 -16.05 -20.20 -11.06
CA ASP A 453 -14.61 -20.03 -11.20
C ASP A 453 -14.29 -18.55 -11.40
N ILE A 454 -13.12 -18.12 -10.90
CA ILE A 454 -12.65 -16.76 -11.09
C ILE A 454 -11.63 -16.78 -12.21
N TRP A 455 -11.82 -15.99 -13.26
CA TRP A 455 -10.85 -15.87 -14.35
C TRP A 455 -10.47 -14.43 -14.61
N ARG A 456 -9.25 -14.24 -15.09
CA ARG A 456 -8.59 -12.95 -15.13
C ARG A 456 -7.66 -12.82 -16.32
N MET A 457 -7.63 -11.63 -16.89
CA MET A 457 -6.56 -11.19 -17.80
C MET A 457 -5.69 -10.11 -17.16
N CYS A 458 -4.37 -10.26 -17.28
CA CYS A 458 -3.35 -9.30 -16.88
C CYS A 458 -2.63 -8.69 -18.09
N GLN A 459 -2.00 -7.52 -17.90
CA GLN A 459 -1.30 -6.77 -18.95
C GLN A 459 -0.03 -6.14 -18.40
N THR A 460 1.07 -6.27 -19.12
CA THR A 460 2.34 -5.60 -18.81
C THR A 460 2.98 -5.05 -20.07
N LYS A 461 3.08 -3.72 -20.16
CA LYS A 461 3.59 -3.02 -21.34
C LYS A 461 5.11 -3.10 -21.41
N ASP A 462 5.63 -3.09 -22.64
CA ASP A 462 7.06 -3.24 -22.90
C ASP A 462 7.91 -2.08 -22.37
N ALA A 463 7.44 -0.84 -22.52
CA ALA A 463 8.17 0.34 -22.05
C ALA A 463 8.36 0.36 -20.51
N PRO A 464 7.34 0.06 -19.69
CA PRO A 464 7.52 -0.23 -18.26
C PRO A 464 8.58 -1.30 -17.95
N ILE A 465 8.65 -2.39 -18.72
CA ILE A 465 9.63 -3.46 -18.51
C ILE A 465 11.05 -2.96 -18.80
N GLN A 466 11.25 -2.24 -19.90
CA GLN A 466 12.56 -1.63 -20.23
C GLN A 466 13.03 -0.67 -19.13
N ASP A 467 12.15 0.21 -18.67
CA ASP A 467 12.45 1.14 -17.58
C ASP A 467 12.77 0.41 -16.27
N TRP A 468 12.07 -0.67 -15.96
CA TRP A 468 12.32 -1.49 -14.78
C TRP A 468 13.70 -2.16 -14.82
N VAL A 469 14.12 -2.72 -15.97
CA VAL A 469 15.48 -3.27 -16.14
C VAL A 469 16.54 -2.17 -16.01
N LYS A 470 16.32 -1.02 -16.63
CA LYS A 470 17.21 0.15 -16.53
C LYS A 470 17.37 0.60 -15.07
N LEU A 471 16.27 0.68 -14.33
CA LEU A 471 16.27 1.04 -12.90
C LEU A 471 17.06 0.02 -12.08
N ALA A 472 16.89 -1.28 -12.34
CA ALA A 472 17.60 -2.33 -11.65
C ALA A 472 19.12 -2.23 -11.86
N VAL A 473 19.59 -2.04 -13.11
CA VAL A 473 21.01 -1.85 -13.42
C VAL A 473 21.56 -0.59 -12.76
N ARG A 474 20.82 0.53 -12.82
CA ARG A 474 21.20 1.78 -12.18
C ARG A 474 21.41 1.60 -10.68
N ARG A 475 20.46 0.97 -9.99
CA ARG A 475 20.54 0.75 -8.53
C ARG A 475 21.67 -0.20 -8.16
N ALA A 476 21.92 -1.25 -8.94
CA ALA A 476 23.08 -2.12 -8.77
C ALA A 476 24.39 -1.32 -8.78
N ARG A 477 24.54 -0.43 -9.77
CA ARG A 477 25.73 0.41 -9.96
C ARG A 477 25.90 1.45 -8.84
N GLU A 478 24.83 2.14 -8.48
CA GLU A 478 24.84 3.19 -7.46
C GLU A 478 25.14 2.66 -6.05
N SER A 479 24.79 1.40 -5.77
CA SER A 479 24.92 0.81 -4.44
C SER A 479 25.98 -0.28 -4.32
N ASP A 480 26.64 -0.66 -5.42
CA ASP A 480 27.56 -1.80 -5.48
C ASP A 480 26.98 -3.08 -4.82
N THR A 481 25.70 -3.34 -5.10
CA THR A 481 24.92 -4.42 -4.47
C THR A 481 24.38 -5.37 -5.54
N PRO A 482 24.49 -6.70 -5.33
CA PRO A 482 23.85 -7.72 -6.15
C PRO A 482 22.36 -7.45 -6.43
N VAL A 483 21.94 -7.59 -7.69
CA VAL A 483 20.52 -7.58 -8.09
C VAL A 483 20.10 -8.98 -8.49
N ILE A 484 19.03 -9.47 -7.89
CA ILE A 484 18.38 -10.71 -8.28
C ILE A 484 17.02 -10.35 -8.87
N PHE A 485 16.76 -10.77 -10.11
CA PHE A 485 15.44 -10.78 -10.72
C PHE A 485 14.67 -12.02 -10.27
N TRP A 486 13.53 -11.81 -9.60
CA TRP A 486 12.72 -12.89 -9.02
C TRP A 486 11.66 -13.29 -10.04
N LEU A 487 12.04 -14.21 -10.93
CA LEU A 487 11.22 -14.66 -12.04
C LEU A 487 11.27 -16.20 -12.10
N ASP A 488 10.15 -16.82 -11.79
CA ASP A 488 9.91 -18.26 -11.87
C ASP A 488 9.82 -18.69 -13.34
N PRO A 489 10.79 -19.48 -13.84
CA PRO A 489 10.75 -19.93 -15.23
C PRO A 489 9.58 -20.87 -15.53
N TYR A 490 8.93 -21.44 -14.51
CA TYR A 490 7.77 -22.32 -14.66
C TYR A 490 6.44 -21.56 -14.75
N ARG A 491 6.41 -20.28 -14.38
CA ARG A 491 5.25 -19.42 -14.56
C ARG A 491 5.29 -18.78 -15.97
N PRO A 492 4.28 -18.99 -16.83
CA PRO A 492 4.29 -18.46 -18.20
C PRO A 492 4.54 -16.95 -18.29
N HIS A 493 3.88 -16.16 -17.45
CA HIS A 493 4.08 -14.71 -17.40
C HIS A 493 5.54 -14.34 -17.12
N GLU A 494 6.10 -14.91 -16.06
CA GLU A 494 7.48 -14.62 -15.66
C GLU A 494 8.48 -15.17 -16.68
N ASN A 495 8.14 -16.23 -17.43
CA ASN A 495 8.94 -16.71 -18.55
C ASN A 495 9.03 -15.68 -19.69
N GLU A 496 7.91 -15.02 -20.05
CA GLU A 496 7.91 -13.90 -21.00
C GLU A 496 8.75 -12.72 -20.48
N LEU A 497 8.64 -12.40 -19.18
CA LEU A 497 9.48 -11.36 -18.56
C LEU A 497 10.97 -11.73 -18.59
N ILE A 498 11.35 -12.99 -18.35
CA ILE A 498 12.75 -13.45 -18.43
C ILE A 498 13.34 -13.19 -19.82
N LYS A 499 12.56 -13.43 -20.88
CA LYS A 499 12.99 -13.16 -22.27
C LYS A 499 13.30 -11.66 -22.45
N LYS A 500 12.42 -10.79 -21.97
CA LYS A 500 12.59 -9.33 -22.04
C LYS A 500 13.74 -8.83 -21.18
N VAL A 501 13.89 -9.31 -19.94
CA VAL A 501 15.02 -8.96 -19.06
C VAL A 501 16.35 -9.33 -19.72
N LYS A 502 16.49 -10.56 -20.25
CA LYS A 502 17.70 -10.99 -20.96
C LYS A 502 17.99 -10.17 -22.21
N MET A 503 16.96 -9.67 -22.87
CA MET A 503 17.10 -8.79 -24.03
C MET A 503 17.63 -7.43 -23.59
N TYR A 504 16.95 -6.76 -22.66
CA TYR A 504 17.22 -5.37 -22.29
C TYR A 504 18.44 -5.19 -21.39
N LEU A 505 18.88 -6.22 -20.67
CA LEU A 505 20.17 -6.16 -19.97
C LEU A 505 21.36 -5.93 -20.93
N LYS A 506 21.23 -6.28 -22.21
CA LYS A 506 22.27 -6.04 -23.24
C LYS A 506 22.37 -4.58 -23.67
N ASP A 507 21.34 -3.77 -23.38
CA ASP A 507 21.30 -2.35 -23.72
C ASP A 507 21.95 -1.48 -22.63
N HIS A 508 22.54 -2.11 -21.61
CA HIS A 508 23.15 -1.44 -20.47
C HIS A 508 24.56 -1.96 -20.19
N ASP A 509 25.41 -1.08 -19.67
CA ASP A 509 26.72 -1.46 -19.15
C ASP A 509 26.57 -2.22 -17.82
N THR A 510 26.77 -3.54 -17.89
CA THR A 510 26.70 -4.46 -16.76
C THR A 510 28.07 -4.92 -16.28
N ASP A 511 29.16 -4.36 -16.81
CA ASP A 511 30.52 -4.77 -16.44
C ASP A 511 30.76 -4.50 -14.95
N GLY A 512 31.23 -5.51 -14.22
CA GLY A 512 31.47 -5.42 -12.77
C GLY A 512 30.21 -5.48 -11.90
N LEU A 513 29.01 -5.62 -12.47
CA LEU A 513 27.78 -5.83 -11.71
C LEU A 513 27.49 -7.32 -11.52
N HIS A 514 26.91 -7.67 -10.37
CA HIS A 514 26.38 -9.02 -10.13
C HIS A 514 24.86 -9.00 -10.30
N ILE A 515 24.39 -9.44 -11.46
CA ILE A 515 22.96 -9.50 -11.81
C ILE A 515 22.60 -10.93 -12.19
N GLU A 516 21.65 -11.52 -11.48
CA GLU A 516 21.17 -12.88 -11.74
C GLU A 516 19.64 -12.95 -11.85
N ILE A 517 19.13 -14.02 -12.47
CA ILE A 517 17.70 -14.33 -12.55
C ILE A 517 17.48 -15.66 -11.83
N MET A 518 16.57 -15.68 -10.86
CA MET A 518 16.24 -16.87 -10.06
C MET A 518 14.73 -16.99 -9.92
N SER A 519 14.22 -18.21 -9.75
CA SER A 519 12.83 -18.39 -9.32
C SER A 519 12.61 -17.71 -7.97
N GLN A 520 11.37 -17.31 -7.70
CA GLN A 520 11.04 -16.56 -6.48
C GLN A 520 11.51 -17.27 -5.20
N VAL A 521 11.31 -18.58 -5.10
CA VAL A 521 11.74 -19.39 -3.94
C VAL A 521 13.27 -19.43 -3.81
N ARG A 522 13.99 -19.60 -4.93
CA ARG A 522 15.46 -19.62 -4.91
C ARG A 522 16.03 -18.24 -4.57
N ALA A 523 15.45 -17.19 -5.14
CA ALA A 523 15.81 -15.80 -4.88
C ALA A 523 15.59 -15.43 -3.40
N MET A 524 14.46 -15.86 -2.82
CA MET A 524 14.20 -15.75 -1.38
C MET A 524 15.32 -16.42 -0.58
N ARG A 525 15.58 -17.72 -0.77
CA ARG A 525 16.65 -18.44 -0.06
C ARG A 525 18.01 -17.74 -0.16
N TYR A 526 18.43 -17.37 -1.37
CA TYR A 526 19.72 -16.68 -1.60
C TYR A 526 19.79 -15.36 -0.83
N THR A 527 18.71 -14.59 -0.87
CA THR A 527 18.59 -13.31 -0.16
C THR A 527 18.67 -13.51 1.35
N LEU A 528 17.95 -14.48 1.92
CA LEU A 528 17.98 -14.75 3.37
C LEU A 528 19.36 -15.18 3.86
N GLU A 529 20.04 -16.02 3.08
CA GLU A 529 21.43 -16.42 3.38
C GLU A 529 22.38 -15.22 3.43
N ARG A 530 22.22 -14.25 2.52
CA ARG A 530 23.03 -13.03 2.50
C ARG A 530 22.68 -12.07 3.64
N VAL A 531 21.39 -11.82 3.84
CA VAL A 531 20.87 -10.89 4.87
C VAL A 531 21.28 -11.36 6.26
N ALA A 532 21.19 -12.65 6.55
CA ALA A 532 21.64 -13.22 7.83
C ALA A 532 23.15 -13.07 8.08
N ARG A 533 23.94 -12.80 7.03
CA ARG A 533 25.39 -12.54 7.10
C ARG A 533 25.74 -11.05 7.04
N GLY A 534 24.74 -10.17 7.17
CA GLY A 534 24.95 -8.71 7.09
C GLY A 534 25.16 -8.18 5.67
N LEU A 535 24.85 -8.98 4.63
CA LEU A 535 25.04 -8.59 3.24
C LEU A 535 23.71 -8.16 2.60
N ASP A 536 23.80 -7.16 1.74
CA ASP A 536 22.63 -6.56 1.09
C ASP A 536 22.33 -7.27 -0.24
N THR A 537 21.06 -7.30 -0.65
CA THR A 537 20.64 -7.86 -1.95
C THR A 537 19.46 -7.07 -2.49
N ILE A 538 19.55 -6.54 -3.71
CA ILE A 538 18.43 -5.88 -4.36
C ILE A 538 17.51 -6.96 -4.95
N SER A 539 16.21 -6.86 -4.65
CA SER A 539 15.16 -7.67 -5.26
C SER A 539 14.54 -6.90 -6.44
N ALA A 540 14.74 -7.36 -7.66
CA ALA A 540 14.04 -6.85 -8.84
C ALA A 540 12.83 -7.74 -9.11
N THR A 541 11.61 -7.22 -8.93
CA THR A 541 10.39 -8.04 -8.93
C THR A 541 9.23 -7.42 -9.70
N GLY A 542 8.25 -8.25 -10.03
CA GLY A 542 6.89 -7.81 -10.43
C GLY A 542 6.18 -7.01 -9.32
N ASN A 543 4.99 -6.53 -9.62
CA ASN A 543 4.21 -5.59 -8.84
C ASN A 543 3.68 -6.18 -7.52
N ILE A 544 3.20 -7.42 -7.52
CA ILE A 544 2.73 -8.08 -6.29
C ILE A 544 3.90 -8.34 -5.34
N LEU A 545 5.00 -8.91 -5.84
CA LEU A 545 6.19 -9.15 -5.03
C LEU A 545 6.83 -7.86 -4.53
N ARG A 546 6.79 -6.77 -5.32
CA ARG A 546 7.20 -5.44 -4.84
C ARG A 546 6.47 -5.09 -3.56
N ASP A 547 5.15 -5.25 -3.51
CA ASP A 547 4.39 -4.97 -2.30
C ASP A 547 4.78 -5.91 -1.15
N TYR A 548 4.80 -7.22 -1.40
CA TYR A 548 5.05 -8.22 -0.35
C TYR A 548 6.43 -8.06 0.26
N LEU A 549 7.47 -7.87 -0.56
CA LEU A 549 8.85 -7.78 -0.08
C LEU A 549 9.15 -6.42 0.58
N THR A 550 8.49 -5.34 0.13
CA THR A 550 8.65 -4.00 0.75
C THR A 550 7.86 -3.83 2.04
N ASP A 551 7.00 -4.77 2.41
CA ASP A 551 6.54 -4.94 3.79
C ASP A 551 7.40 -5.94 4.57
N LEU A 552 7.69 -7.11 3.97
CA LEU A 552 8.37 -8.21 4.65
C LEU A 552 9.73 -7.83 5.22
N PHE A 553 10.65 -7.38 4.38
CA PHE A 553 12.01 -7.09 4.84
C PHE A 553 12.05 -5.87 5.77
N PRO A 554 11.38 -4.74 5.46
CA PRO A 554 11.38 -3.59 6.36
C PRO A 554 10.76 -3.87 7.74
N ILE A 555 9.72 -4.71 7.83
CA ILE A 555 9.16 -5.10 9.13
C ILE A 555 10.17 -5.90 9.96
N LEU A 556 10.97 -6.76 9.34
CA LEU A 556 12.02 -7.54 10.03
C LEU A 556 13.27 -6.69 10.32
N GLU A 557 13.59 -5.73 9.46
CA GLU A 557 14.79 -4.90 9.57
C GLU A 557 14.62 -3.70 10.51
N LEU A 558 13.44 -3.07 10.46
CA LEU A 558 13.16 -1.77 11.07
C LEU A 558 11.99 -1.82 12.06
N GLY A 559 11.29 -2.95 12.13
CA GLY A 559 10.10 -3.14 12.96
C GLY A 559 8.82 -2.55 12.35
N THR A 560 8.93 -1.92 11.18
CA THR A 560 7.82 -1.31 10.43
C THR A 560 8.25 -1.00 9.00
N SER A 561 7.32 -1.10 8.05
CA SER A 561 7.51 -0.66 6.65
C SER A 561 7.25 0.83 6.42
N ALA A 562 6.75 1.55 7.44
CA ALA A 562 6.44 2.98 7.33
C ALA A 562 7.70 3.88 7.23
N LYS A 563 8.88 3.36 7.61
CA LYS A 563 10.14 4.13 7.65
C LYS A 563 11.02 3.90 6.41
N MET A 564 10.38 3.69 5.27
CA MET A 564 11.02 3.38 3.99
C MET A 564 10.98 4.57 3.04
N LEU A 565 12.02 4.70 2.21
CA LEU A 565 11.95 5.52 1.01
C LEU A 565 11.13 4.79 -0.06
N SER A 566 10.28 5.55 -0.76
CA SER A 566 9.50 5.08 -1.90
C SER A 566 9.61 6.10 -3.02
N VAL A 567 10.63 5.92 -3.86
CA VAL A 567 10.91 6.78 -5.01
C VAL A 567 10.31 6.15 -6.25
N VAL A 568 9.70 6.98 -7.09
CA VAL A 568 9.13 6.59 -8.37
C VAL A 568 9.75 7.49 -9.45
N PRO A 569 10.86 7.06 -10.06
CA PRO A 569 11.39 7.73 -11.23
C PRO A 569 10.35 7.65 -12.35
N LEU A 570 9.77 8.79 -12.71
CA LEU A 570 8.75 8.84 -13.76
C LEU A 570 9.43 8.55 -15.10
N MET A 571 8.77 7.77 -15.95
CA MET A 571 9.35 7.30 -17.21
C MET A 571 9.75 8.45 -18.15
N LYS A 572 9.16 9.65 -17.98
CA LYS A 572 9.48 10.84 -18.77
C LYS A 572 10.63 11.68 -18.21
N GLY A 573 11.19 11.33 -17.04
CA GLY A 573 12.38 11.96 -16.46
C GLY A 573 12.16 12.65 -15.11
N GLY A 574 10.90 12.96 -14.75
CA GLY A 574 10.56 13.54 -13.46
C GLY A 574 10.67 12.56 -12.29
N GLY A 575 10.40 13.04 -11.08
CA GLY A 575 10.39 12.27 -9.85
C GLY A 575 9.07 12.38 -9.09
N LEU A 576 8.57 11.24 -8.62
CA LEU A 576 7.51 11.15 -7.63
C LEU A 576 8.07 10.50 -6.35
N PHE A 577 7.89 11.14 -5.21
CA PHE A 577 8.46 10.74 -3.92
C PHE A 577 7.30 10.46 -2.95
N GLU A 578 6.99 9.20 -2.72
CA GLU A 578 5.94 8.80 -1.78
C GLU A 578 6.50 8.83 -0.35
N THR A 579 5.80 9.51 0.56
CA THR A 579 6.27 9.70 1.95
C THR A 579 6.02 8.48 2.85
N GLY A 580 5.58 7.36 2.29
CA GLY A 580 5.36 6.11 3.01
C GLY A 580 4.44 5.16 2.25
N ALA A 581 4.44 3.88 2.65
CA ALA A 581 3.60 2.84 2.05
C ALA A 581 2.24 2.63 2.77
N GLY A 582 2.01 3.32 3.89
CA GLY A 582 0.80 3.18 4.72
C GLY A 582 -0.40 4.01 4.28
N GLY A 583 -1.50 3.93 5.05
CA GLY A 583 -2.70 4.77 4.89
C GLY A 583 -2.62 6.11 5.63
N SER A 584 -3.73 6.85 5.69
CA SER A 584 -3.84 8.20 6.26
C SER A 584 -4.16 8.26 7.77
N ALA A 585 -4.25 7.10 8.44
CA ALA A 585 -4.32 6.92 9.89
C ALA A 585 -5.49 7.65 10.61
N PRO A 586 -6.75 7.23 10.42
CA PRO A 586 -7.93 7.90 11.00
C PRO A 586 -7.90 8.00 12.52
N LYS A 587 -7.38 6.98 13.22
CA LYS A 587 -7.25 6.96 14.69
C LYS A 587 -6.30 8.01 15.27
N HIS A 588 -5.46 8.63 14.42
CA HIS A 588 -4.59 9.73 14.85
C HIS A 588 -5.37 11.04 14.87
N VAL A 589 -6.34 11.19 13.96
CA VAL A 589 -7.26 12.33 13.94
C VAL A 589 -8.16 12.32 15.18
N GLU A 590 -8.69 11.15 15.56
CA GLU A 590 -9.49 10.98 16.79
C GLU A 590 -8.72 11.48 18.02
N GLN A 591 -7.48 11.02 18.22
CA GLN A 591 -6.64 11.47 19.35
C GLN A 591 -6.33 12.98 19.28
N LEU A 592 -6.13 13.53 18.08
CA LEU A 592 -5.95 14.98 17.94
C LEU A 592 -7.21 15.73 18.38
N VAL A 593 -8.39 15.33 17.91
CA VAL A 593 -9.65 16.03 18.23
C VAL A 593 -10.02 15.89 19.72
N GLU A 594 -9.77 14.73 20.32
CA GLU A 594 -10.11 14.45 21.72
C GLU A 594 -9.10 15.04 22.71
N GLU A 595 -7.80 14.92 22.41
CA GLU A 595 -6.72 15.16 23.36
C GLU A 595 -5.66 16.16 22.85
N ASN A 596 -5.85 16.73 21.66
CA ASN A 596 -4.90 17.62 20.98
C ASN A 596 -3.48 17.04 20.93
N HIS A 597 -3.34 15.75 20.61
CA HIS A 597 -2.07 15.08 20.43
C HIS A 597 -2.04 14.31 19.10
N LEU A 598 -1.13 14.69 18.19
CA LEU A 598 -0.98 14.02 16.90
C LEU A 598 0.23 13.07 16.93
N ARG A 599 -0.01 11.77 17.05
CA ARG A 599 1.05 10.74 17.03
C ARG A 599 1.50 10.29 15.63
N TRP A 600 1.25 11.10 14.60
CA TRP A 600 1.71 10.82 13.22
C TRP A 600 3.22 11.04 13.10
N ASP A 601 3.95 10.03 12.63
CA ASP A 601 5.39 10.11 12.41
C ASP A 601 5.68 10.59 10.98
N SER A 602 6.13 11.84 10.84
CA SER A 602 6.45 12.48 9.56
C SER A 602 7.83 12.10 9.00
N LEU A 603 8.52 11.11 9.58
CA LEU A 603 9.83 10.66 9.10
C LEU A 603 9.86 10.42 7.58
N GLY A 604 8.84 9.77 7.03
CA GLY A 604 8.79 9.50 5.59
C GLY A 604 8.63 10.77 4.74
N GLU A 605 8.06 11.86 5.28
CA GLU A 605 8.01 13.17 4.61
C GLU A 605 9.41 13.79 4.54
N PHE A 606 10.21 13.66 5.62
CA PHE A 606 11.58 14.18 5.66
C PHE A 606 12.47 13.45 4.65
N LEU A 607 12.31 12.13 4.57
CA LEU A 607 13.03 11.27 3.64
C LEU A 607 12.65 11.58 2.18
N ALA A 608 11.36 11.70 1.89
CA ALA A 608 10.90 12.06 0.54
C ALA A 608 11.35 13.46 0.12
N LEU A 609 11.36 14.43 1.05
CA LEU A 609 11.87 15.77 0.79
C LEU A 609 13.37 15.76 0.48
N THR A 610 14.14 14.95 1.19
CA THR A 610 15.59 14.78 0.94
C THR A 610 15.83 14.30 -0.50
N GLU A 611 15.18 13.22 -0.93
CA GLU A 611 15.33 12.68 -2.29
C GLU A 611 14.78 13.65 -3.36
N SER A 612 13.70 14.37 -3.06
CA SER A 612 13.18 15.43 -3.93
C SER A 612 14.21 16.55 -4.14
N LEU A 613 14.91 16.98 -3.09
CA LEU A 613 15.95 18.00 -3.17
C LEU A 613 17.17 17.49 -3.94
N GLU A 614 17.59 16.23 -3.73
CA GLU A 614 18.65 15.62 -4.54
C GLU A 614 18.27 15.51 -6.02
N HIS A 615 17.01 15.22 -6.31
CA HIS A 615 16.51 15.17 -7.68
C HIS A 615 16.62 16.53 -8.35
N LEU A 616 16.22 17.61 -7.67
CA LEU A 616 16.43 18.98 -8.19
C LEU A 616 17.92 19.33 -8.33
N ALA A 617 18.76 18.90 -7.39
CA ALA A 617 20.19 19.14 -7.49
C ALA A 617 20.80 18.51 -8.75
N LYS A 618 20.37 17.30 -9.09
CA LYS A 618 20.84 16.56 -10.28
C LYS A 618 20.21 17.07 -11.57
N ASN A 619 18.89 17.25 -11.61
CA ASN A 619 18.16 17.58 -12.84
C ASN A 619 18.22 19.07 -13.19
N ASP A 620 18.18 19.95 -12.20
CA ASP A 620 18.20 21.41 -12.41
C ASP A 620 19.60 22.02 -12.17
N ASN A 621 20.60 21.18 -11.86
CA ASN A 621 21.95 21.61 -11.47
C ASN A 621 21.94 22.60 -10.28
N ASN A 622 21.08 22.36 -9.29
CA ASN A 622 20.90 23.23 -8.12
C ASN A 622 21.80 22.79 -6.95
N ALA A 623 23.01 23.36 -6.87
CA ALA A 623 23.97 23.04 -5.80
C ALA A 623 23.44 23.36 -4.39
N LYS A 624 22.64 24.42 -4.21
CA LYS A 624 22.02 24.75 -2.92
C LYS A 624 21.01 23.69 -2.49
N ALA A 625 20.24 23.13 -3.44
CA ALA A 625 19.35 22.01 -3.15
C ALA A 625 20.12 20.77 -2.66
N GLN A 626 21.32 20.49 -3.19
CA GLN A 626 22.17 19.41 -2.66
C GLN A 626 22.59 19.66 -1.22
N VAL A 627 22.97 20.89 -0.88
CA VAL A 627 23.34 21.25 0.50
C VAL A 627 22.14 21.11 1.44
N LEU A 628 20.95 21.54 1.02
CA LEU A 628 19.70 21.31 1.77
C LEU A 628 19.42 19.80 1.96
N ALA A 629 19.59 18.97 0.94
CA ALA A 629 19.40 17.52 1.03
C ALA A 629 20.40 16.87 2.00
N ASP A 630 21.69 17.15 1.83
CA ASP A 630 22.76 16.59 2.68
C ASP A 630 22.57 16.95 4.16
N THR A 631 22.11 18.17 4.44
CA THR A 631 21.88 18.63 5.81
C THR A 631 20.58 18.09 6.39
N LEU A 632 19.54 17.89 5.56
CA LEU A 632 18.28 17.27 5.98
C LEU A 632 18.46 15.79 6.34
N ASP A 633 19.29 15.05 5.59
CA ASP A 633 19.61 13.65 5.90
C ASP A 633 20.28 13.53 7.28
N LYS A 634 21.27 14.40 7.56
CA LYS A 634 21.93 14.46 8.87
C LYS A 634 20.99 14.90 9.98
N ALA A 635 20.13 15.88 9.75
CA ALA A 635 19.13 16.33 10.71
C ALA A 635 18.14 15.19 11.05
N THR A 636 17.77 14.41 10.04
CA THR A 636 16.91 13.22 10.20
C THR A 636 17.63 12.14 11.01
N GLU A 637 18.91 11.87 10.75
CA GLU A 637 19.71 10.94 11.56
C GLU A 637 19.79 11.41 13.03
N LYS A 638 20.04 12.70 13.26
CA LYS A 638 20.11 13.30 14.60
C LYS A 638 18.76 13.22 15.34
N LEU A 639 17.65 13.45 14.65
CA LEU A 639 16.29 13.27 15.17
C LEU A 639 16.05 11.85 15.66
N LEU A 640 16.45 10.86 14.85
CA LEU A 640 16.32 9.45 15.19
C LEU A 640 17.21 9.08 16.38
N ILE A 641 18.51 9.44 16.36
CA ILE A 641 19.46 9.12 17.44
C ILE A 641 19.01 9.71 18.78
N ASN A 642 18.47 10.94 18.78
CA ASN A 642 18.00 11.61 19.99
C ASN A 642 16.56 11.24 20.38
N ASN A 643 15.97 10.26 19.68
CA ASN A 643 14.61 9.77 19.92
C ASN A 643 13.56 10.88 19.96
N LYS A 644 13.62 11.81 18.98
CA LYS A 644 12.71 12.94 18.84
C LYS A 644 11.55 12.67 17.88
N SER A 645 11.24 11.39 17.62
CA SER A 645 9.99 10.97 16.97
C SER A 645 8.80 11.18 17.91
N PRO A 646 7.57 11.33 17.38
CA PRO A 646 6.36 11.48 18.18
C PRO A 646 6.15 10.29 19.14
N SER A 647 5.84 10.60 20.39
CA SER A 647 5.29 9.62 21.32
C SER A 647 3.85 9.29 20.94
N ARG A 648 3.31 8.22 21.54
CA ARG A 648 1.89 7.87 21.44
C ARG A 648 1.06 8.46 22.59
N LYS A 649 1.72 9.05 23.60
CA LYS A 649 1.11 9.50 24.84
C LYS A 649 0.93 11.01 24.84
N THR A 650 -0.29 11.45 25.10
CA THR A 650 -0.63 12.85 25.32
C THR A 650 0.18 13.43 26.49
N GLY A 651 0.71 14.65 26.29
CA GLY A 651 1.62 15.34 27.21
C GLY A 651 3.10 15.11 26.92
N GLU A 652 3.45 14.11 26.10
CA GLU A 652 4.79 13.94 25.56
C GLU A 652 4.91 14.60 24.17
N ILE A 653 6.12 14.59 23.59
CA ILE A 653 6.36 15.12 22.25
C ILE A 653 5.42 14.46 21.22
N ASP A 654 4.80 15.25 20.36
CA ASP A 654 3.94 14.78 19.27
C ASP A 654 4.52 15.18 17.91
N ASN A 655 3.75 15.01 16.83
CA ASN A 655 4.13 15.38 15.47
C ASN A 655 4.72 16.80 15.36
N ARG A 656 4.07 17.80 15.98
CA ARG A 656 4.50 19.21 15.91
C ARG A 656 5.85 19.41 16.59
N GLY A 657 6.07 18.74 17.72
CA GLY A 657 7.35 18.74 18.41
C GLY A 657 8.46 18.09 17.57
N SER A 658 8.15 17.01 16.85
CA SER A 658 9.13 16.38 15.95
C SER A 658 9.54 17.30 14.78
N HIS A 659 8.59 18.08 14.24
CA HIS A 659 8.89 19.09 13.20
C HIS A 659 9.78 20.20 13.72
N PHE A 660 9.55 20.68 14.95
CA PHE A 660 10.43 21.65 15.59
C PHE A 660 11.86 21.11 15.73
N TYR A 661 12.03 19.89 16.25
CA TYR A 661 13.36 19.30 16.39
C TYR A 661 14.06 19.09 15.05
N LEU A 662 13.32 18.66 14.02
CA LEU A 662 13.88 18.57 12.67
C LEU A 662 14.34 19.94 12.17
N ALA A 663 13.51 20.98 12.30
CA ALA A 663 13.86 22.33 11.86
C ALA A 663 15.10 22.87 12.59
N MET A 664 15.18 22.63 13.91
CA MET A 664 16.34 23.01 14.72
C MET A 664 17.61 22.29 14.25
N TYR A 665 17.57 20.95 14.12
CA TYR A 665 18.74 20.18 13.66
C TYR A 665 19.12 20.50 12.22
N TRP A 666 18.15 20.80 11.35
CA TRP A 666 18.43 21.17 9.97
C TRP A 666 19.07 22.55 9.87
N ALA A 667 18.59 23.53 10.64
CA ALA A 667 19.22 24.84 10.75
C ALA A 667 20.64 24.75 11.32
N GLU A 668 20.87 23.91 12.34
CA GLU A 668 22.20 23.65 12.90
C GLU A 668 23.16 23.06 11.84
N GLU A 669 22.74 22.04 11.09
CA GLU A 669 23.59 21.45 10.04
C GLU A 669 23.86 22.42 8.88
N LEU A 670 22.89 23.28 8.55
CA LEU A 670 23.05 24.34 7.55
C LEU A 670 23.97 25.48 8.01
N ALA A 671 23.96 25.79 9.31
CA ALA A 671 24.88 26.75 9.92
C ALA A 671 26.29 26.16 10.13
N ALA A 672 26.42 24.83 10.20
CA ALA A 672 27.70 24.16 10.41
C ALA A 672 28.44 23.79 9.11
N GLN A 673 27.74 23.59 8.00
CA GLN A 673 28.36 23.19 6.73
C GLN A 673 29.30 24.26 6.13
N ASP A 674 30.21 23.81 5.26
CA ASP A 674 31.23 24.65 4.59
C ASP A 674 31.16 24.60 3.05
N LYS A 675 30.06 24.07 2.50
CA LYS A 675 29.84 23.94 1.05
C LYS A 675 29.24 25.21 0.43
N ASP A 676 28.42 25.96 1.17
CA ASP A 676 27.79 27.20 0.72
C ASP A 676 27.77 28.25 1.84
N SER A 677 28.53 29.33 1.67
CA SER A 677 28.68 30.39 2.69
C SER A 677 27.42 31.26 2.86
N GLU A 678 26.59 31.37 1.82
CA GLU A 678 25.37 32.18 1.87
C GLU A 678 24.29 31.47 2.70
N LEU A 679 24.07 30.18 2.44
CA LEU A 679 23.20 29.34 3.27
C LEU A 679 23.70 29.32 4.71
N LYS A 680 25.01 29.17 4.93
CA LYS A 680 25.61 29.22 6.27
C LYS A 680 25.23 30.51 7.01
N ALA A 681 25.45 31.65 6.37
CA ALA A 681 25.16 32.95 6.96
C ALA A 681 23.66 33.16 7.22
N GLN A 682 22.80 32.69 6.30
CA GLN A 682 21.35 32.83 6.43
C GLN A 682 20.76 31.97 7.55
N PHE A 683 21.27 30.74 7.74
CA PHE A 683 20.76 29.81 8.75
C PHE A 683 21.40 29.96 10.14
N THR A 684 22.54 30.64 10.27
CA THR A 684 23.19 30.85 11.58
C THR A 684 22.27 31.54 12.60
N PRO A 685 21.60 32.68 12.27
CA PRO A 685 20.68 33.33 13.22
C PRO A 685 19.49 32.46 13.61
N LEU A 686 18.94 31.69 12.65
CA LEU A 686 17.82 30.79 12.90
C LEU A 686 18.23 29.64 13.82
N ALA A 687 19.40 29.03 13.59
CA ALA A 687 19.93 27.96 14.43
C ALA A 687 20.13 28.43 15.88
N GLU A 688 20.75 29.60 16.07
CA GLU A 688 20.96 30.21 17.40
C GLU A 688 19.63 30.52 18.10
N GLN A 689 18.63 31.04 17.37
CA GLN A 689 17.31 31.34 17.90
C GLN A 689 16.57 30.06 18.33
N LEU A 690 16.48 29.05 17.46
CA LEU A 690 15.78 27.80 17.77
C LEU A 690 16.44 27.06 18.94
N GLN A 691 17.77 27.08 19.03
CA GLN A 691 18.49 26.47 20.15
C GLN A 691 18.27 27.21 21.46
N ARG A 692 18.30 28.56 21.45
CA ARG A 692 18.04 29.38 22.63
C ARG A 692 16.61 29.20 23.16
N ASP A 693 15.64 29.13 22.23
CA ASP A 693 14.22 29.13 22.55
C ASP A 693 13.64 27.70 22.66
N GLU A 694 14.46 26.65 22.56
CA GLU A 694 14.04 25.22 22.53
C GLU A 694 13.04 24.88 23.65
N ALA A 695 13.41 25.16 24.89
CA ALA A 695 12.59 24.80 26.04
C ALA A 695 11.24 25.56 26.06
N ALA A 696 11.23 26.81 25.60
CA ALA A 696 10.03 27.62 25.54
C ALA A 696 9.08 27.15 24.43
N ILE A 697 9.62 26.85 23.24
CA ILE A 697 8.84 26.32 22.11
C ILE A 697 8.22 24.97 22.47
N ILE A 698 9.00 24.03 23.03
CA ILE A 698 8.46 22.73 23.44
C ILE A 698 7.39 22.88 24.51
N LYS A 699 7.54 23.84 25.43
CA LYS A 699 6.51 24.13 26.41
C LYS A 699 5.22 24.64 25.76
N GLU A 700 5.29 25.58 24.81
CA GLU A 700 4.11 26.06 24.07
C GLU A 700 3.39 24.94 23.32
N LEU A 701 4.15 24.05 22.66
CA LEU A 701 3.60 22.91 21.94
C LEU A 701 2.93 21.89 22.87
N ASN A 702 3.54 21.60 24.03
CA ASN A 702 3.00 20.63 24.98
C ASN A 702 1.81 21.18 25.79
N ASP A 703 1.81 22.47 26.14
CA ASP A 703 0.72 23.12 26.88
C ASP A 703 -0.60 23.20 26.08
N ALA A 704 -0.51 23.05 24.76
CA ALA A 704 -1.67 22.92 23.87
C ALA A 704 -2.37 21.56 24.00
N GLN A 705 -1.65 20.51 24.42
CA GLN A 705 -2.15 19.14 24.51
C GLN A 705 -3.09 18.92 25.72
N GLY A 706 -3.76 17.77 25.76
CA GLY A 706 -4.64 17.34 26.85
C GLY A 706 -6.02 17.99 26.84
N LYS A 707 -6.37 18.67 25.75
CA LYS A 707 -7.62 19.42 25.58
C LYS A 707 -8.26 19.01 24.27
N SER A 708 -9.58 18.88 24.22
CA SER A 708 -10.27 18.68 22.96
C SER A 708 -10.18 19.93 22.08
N VAL A 709 -10.07 19.72 20.77
CA VAL A 709 -10.03 20.78 19.75
C VAL A 709 -11.07 20.48 18.67
N ASP A 710 -11.67 21.53 18.11
CA ASP A 710 -12.65 21.43 17.04
C ASP A 710 -12.11 22.09 15.77
N ILE A 711 -11.82 21.26 14.76
CA ILE A 711 -11.37 21.69 13.42
C ILE A 711 -12.55 21.86 12.44
N LYS A 712 -13.80 21.73 12.91
CA LYS A 712 -15.06 21.91 12.16
C LYS A 712 -15.13 21.15 10.84
N GLY A 713 -14.77 19.88 10.88
CA GLY A 713 -14.86 18.96 9.74
C GLY A 713 -13.94 17.76 9.92
N TYR A 714 -14.02 16.83 8.99
CA TYR A 714 -13.16 15.64 8.96
C TYR A 714 -12.55 15.49 7.56
N TYR A 715 -13.39 15.34 6.54
CA TYR A 715 -12.95 15.25 5.13
C TYR A 715 -12.66 16.63 4.54
N LEU A 716 -13.31 17.68 5.06
CA LEU A 716 -13.07 19.08 4.70
C LEU A 716 -13.00 19.92 5.97
N ALA A 717 -11.92 19.80 6.75
CA ALA A 717 -11.71 20.63 7.95
C ALA A 717 -11.65 22.14 7.61
N ASP A 718 -12.02 23.00 8.57
CA ASP A 718 -11.79 24.44 8.46
C ASP A 718 -10.28 24.71 8.52
N GLU A 719 -9.74 25.27 7.43
CA GLU A 719 -8.30 25.43 7.25
C GLU A 719 -7.68 26.32 8.32
N LYS A 720 -8.34 27.41 8.71
CA LYS A 720 -7.81 28.35 9.71
C LYS A 720 -7.79 27.73 11.10
N LEU A 721 -8.85 27.02 11.48
CA LEU A 721 -8.91 26.33 12.77
C LEU A 721 -7.89 25.20 12.84
N ALA A 722 -7.76 24.40 11.78
CA ALA A 722 -6.77 23.35 11.70
C ALA A 722 -5.34 23.91 11.75
N GLU A 723 -5.04 25.01 11.06
CA GLU A 723 -3.74 25.70 11.15
C GLU A 723 -3.42 26.17 12.57
N GLN A 724 -4.37 26.77 13.28
CA GLN A 724 -4.19 27.22 14.66
C GLN A 724 -3.88 26.04 15.61
N VAL A 725 -4.57 24.92 15.44
CA VAL A 725 -4.30 23.68 16.19
C VAL A 725 -2.92 23.12 15.86
N MET A 726 -2.51 23.16 14.59
CA MET A 726 -1.26 22.56 14.13
C MET A 726 -0.03 23.45 14.33
N ARG A 727 -0.21 24.75 14.59
CA ARG A 727 0.86 25.73 14.80
C ARG A 727 0.66 26.59 16.06
N PRO A 728 0.53 25.98 17.25
CA PRO A 728 0.18 26.72 18.47
C PRO A 728 1.35 27.52 19.08
N SER A 729 2.60 27.25 18.69
CA SER A 729 3.77 27.98 19.20
C SER A 729 4.03 29.25 18.41
N THR A 730 3.78 30.40 19.04
CA THR A 730 4.04 31.73 18.46
C THR A 730 5.54 31.93 18.24
N LEU A 731 6.37 31.55 19.21
CA LEU A 731 7.83 31.67 19.11
C LEU A 731 8.38 30.91 17.90
N PHE A 732 7.89 29.68 17.68
CA PHE A 732 8.34 28.89 16.55
C PHE A 732 7.85 29.45 15.21
N ASN A 733 6.60 29.91 15.16
CA ASN A 733 6.04 30.54 13.96
C ASN A 733 6.83 31.80 13.56
N GLU A 734 7.19 32.65 14.52
CA GLU A 734 7.97 33.87 14.30
C GLU A 734 9.40 33.54 13.85
N ALA A 735 10.04 32.53 14.46
CA ALA A 735 11.37 32.07 14.05
C ALA A 735 11.38 31.61 12.58
N ILE A 736 10.43 30.75 12.18
CA ILE A 736 10.34 30.25 10.80
C ILE A 736 10.00 31.37 9.81
N ALA A 737 9.16 32.34 10.20
CA ALA A 737 8.80 33.47 9.35
C ALA A 737 9.95 34.48 9.13
N SER A 738 11.00 34.44 9.96
CA SER A 738 12.17 35.33 9.84
C SER A 738 13.16 34.92 8.74
N LEU A 739 13.00 33.71 8.18
CA LEU A 739 13.81 33.15 7.09
C LEU A 739 13.27 33.51 5.70
#